data_AF-A0A5C6A4U0-F1
#
_entry.id   AF-A0A5C6A4U0-F1
#
_cell.length_a   1.000
_cell.length_b   1.000
_cell.length_c   1.000
_cell.angle_alpha   90.00
_cell.angle_beta   90.00
_cell.angle_gamma   90.00
#
_symmetry.space_group_name_H-M   'P 1'
#
loop_
_entity.id
_entity.type
_entity.pdbx_description
1 polymer ?
#
loop_
_entity_poly.entity_id
_entity_poly.type
_entity_poly.pdbx_seq_one_letter_code
_entity_poly.pdbx_strand_id
1 'polypeptide(L)'
;MNRASLIALVCLAIITSLCAVTPLTAASGDPQIRTDHPWYPGELAISTFDRLFATQAELYQRVTGLPVDSDQSKALASWYWRNTHYWHGETGKRDLWGSGSNTNADTRPREYWNGLFGFGFGLCGTTHSQWTAELEHLLGHGRGRGVGAAGHNAFEVFLTGGPYGPQGQWALLDHDLSTVIFDTSGRRLLGLDEMQPNVTQWIDRGFQPDKQHGWLVCGLHPNDGESYRKYAVAEYLAGYAGPPPIVELRRGERMRRYFAPGLADGKTFVFWGRNYNTDGIPGPERSRTWVNQPEKMHGSKTGTPHRNGQARFANVEYVYQPDFTTNDYREAAVREDDQHVVFSFQTPYVIAATPPNDQPWGIYDAGCTNGLVLNGQADCDVAVSTDAGRTWLTSQPLIDSLDLTDQVKGHSQYWLRFSCAAAKLRDSQLTIRTVCQANVAVLPRLKDNGTTVQYAASGQSVLSMGPEFELAKTFLTAGDFGQPNVTLTAVPDNKTIRIHAAAHVASGSPPDPKVRYQIQYSHDDGKTWRPIVADWTVPRRGIEPNDFWSQSLCYGEADVQVDPGQPIQIRFTNDGGKRYLRAEAHLIEYSSLNDPVKVTYDWTDSIGNHQQSHVFGSSAPWHLDTASDVLTHWVEMEPFPKQ
;
A
#
# COMPACT_ATOMS: atom_id res chain seq x y z
N MET A 1 -36.57 4.91 -62.34
CA MET A 1 -35.58 4.92 -61.24
C MET A 1 -34.28 4.35 -61.77
N ASN A 2 -33.20 5.15 -61.77
CA ASN A 2 -31.92 4.79 -62.40
C ASN A 2 -31.06 3.90 -61.48
N ARG A 3 -30.38 2.91 -62.09
CA ARG A 3 -29.48 1.94 -61.42
C ARG A 3 -28.37 2.59 -60.58
N ALA A 4 -28.02 3.84 -60.84
CA ALA A 4 -27.04 4.60 -60.06
C ALA A 4 -27.51 4.97 -58.64
N SER A 5 -28.83 5.09 -58.41
CA SER A 5 -29.39 5.45 -57.09
C SER A 5 -29.51 4.26 -56.14
N LEU A 6 -29.38 3.02 -56.63
CA LEU A 6 -29.49 1.82 -55.81
C LEU A 6 -28.14 1.43 -55.16
N ILE A 7 -27.00 1.77 -55.78
CA ILE A 7 -25.66 1.49 -55.25
C ILE A 7 -25.29 2.48 -54.13
N ALA A 8 -25.72 3.74 -54.22
CA ALA A 8 -25.51 4.72 -53.16
C ALA A 8 -26.32 4.41 -51.89
N LEU A 9 -27.50 3.79 -52.02
CA LEU A 9 -28.31 3.38 -50.87
C LEU A 9 -27.77 2.13 -50.16
N VAL A 10 -27.10 1.22 -50.89
CA VAL A 10 -26.47 0.02 -50.31
C VAL A 10 -25.14 0.36 -49.62
N CYS A 11 -24.37 1.34 -50.12
CA CYS A 11 -23.16 1.78 -49.42
C CYS A 11 -23.46 2.62 -48.17
N LEU A 12 -24.57 3.37 -48.11
CA LEU A 12 -24.94 4.16 -46.94
C LEU A 12 -25.56 3.28 -45.81
N ALA A 13 -26.13 2.12 -46.15
CA ALA A 13 -26.63 1.13 -45.19
C ALA A 13 -25.53 0.21 -44.62
N ILE A 14 -24.37 0.12 -45.26
CA ILE A 14 -23.22 -0.66 -44.76
C ILE A 14 -22.29 0.19 -43.86
N ILE A 15 -22.30 1.53 -44.00
CA ILE A 15 -21.49 2.43 -43.15
C ILE A 15 -22.20 2.79 -41.83
N THR A 16 -23.49 2.52 -41.70
CA THR A 16 -24.25 2.74 -40.44
C THR A 16 -24.30 1.52 -39.52
N SER A 17 -23.54 0.45 -39.80
CA SER A 17 -23.58 -0.83 -39.06
C SER A 17 -22.26 -1.23 -38.40
N LEU A 18 -21.44 -0.26 -37.98
CA LEU A 18 -20.24 -0.52 -37.16
C LEU A 18 -19.89 0.62 -36.18
N CYS A 19 -20.90 1.38 -35.75
CA CYS A 19 -20.81 1.94 -34.40
C CYS A 19 -21.14 0.78 -33.45
N ALA A 20 -20.13 -0.03 -33.15
CA ALA A 20 -20.19 -0.87 -31.96
C ALA A 20 -20.45 0.11 -30.80
N VAL A 21 -21.69 0.15 -30.33
CA VAL A 21 -22.00 0.74 -29.04
C VAL A 21 -21.23 -0.14 -28.08
N THR A 22 -20.02 0.26 -27.73
CA THR A 22 -19.30 -0.36 -26.63
C THR A 22 -20.22 -0.17 -25.44
N PRO A 23 -20.75 -1.26 -24.83
CA PRO A 23 -21.55 -1.12 -23.63
C PRO A 23 -20.72 -0.29 -22.65
N LEU A 24 -21.30 0.78 -22.11
CA LEU A 24 -20.65 1.52 -21.04
C LEU A 24 -20.48 0.54 -19.87
N THR A 25 -19.24 0.12 -19.67
CA THR A 25 -18.78 -0.68 -18.55
C THR A 25 -18.89 0.15 -17.26
N ALA A 26 -19.51 -0.40 -16.23
CA ALA A 26 -19.68 0.29 -14.96
C ALA A 26 -19.12 -0.51 -13.79
N ALA A 27 -17.90 -0.13 -13.40
CA ALA A 27 -17.27 -0.53 -12.15
C ALA A 27 -17.57 0.51 -11.05
N SER A 28 -17.04 0.27 -9.85
CA SER A 28 -16.87 1.31 -8.83
C SER A 28 -15.38 1.54 -8.60
N GLY A 29 -14.89 2.71 -9.04
CA GLY A 29 -13.49 3.09 -8.88
C GLY A 29 -13.23 3.67 -7.49
N ASP A 30 -12.34 3.03 -6.75
CA ASP A 30 -11.83 3.46 -5.45
C ASP A 30 -12.91 3.73 -4.39
N PRO A 31 -13.82 2.77 -4.10
CA PRO A 31 -14.77 2.94 -3.02
C PRO A 31 -14.05 2.88 -1.66
N GLN A 32 -14.22 3.92 -0.86
CA GLN A 32 -13.56 4.12 0.42
C GLN A 32 -14.58 4.50 1.50
N ILE A 33 -14.36 3.99 2.72
CA ILE A 33 -15.20 4.28 3.88
C ILE A 33 -14.42 5.01 4.98
N ARG A 34 -15.09 5.96 5.64
CA ARG A 34 -14.68 6.55 6.92
C ARG A 34 -15.75 6.29 7.98
N THR A 35 -15.35 6.04 9.22
CA THR A 35 -16.21 6.12 10.40
C THR A 35 -15.78 7.25 11.32
N ASP A 36 -16.65 7.62 12.26
CA ASP A 36 -16.33 8.53 13.36
C ASP A 36 -15.67 7.83 14.56
N HIS A 37 -15.05 6.65 14.34
CA HIS A 37 -14.25 5.99 15.36
C HIS A 37 -13.03 6.86 15.71
N PRO A 38 -12.78 7.18 16.99
CA PRO A 38 -11.77 8.15 17.37
C PRO A 38 -10.36 7.75 16.93
N TRP A 39 -10.08 6.45 16.91
CA TRP A 39 -8.73 5.92 16.63
C TRP A 39 -8.58 5.23 15.29
N TYR A 40 -9.67 4.73 14.69
CA TYR A 40 -9.61 3.80 13.55
C TYR A 40 -10.66 4.21 12.52
N PRO A 41 -10.55 5.45 12.00
CA PRO A 41 -11.59 6.03 11.16
C PRO A 41 -11.67 5.38 9.77
N GLY A 42 -10.72 4.54 9.37
CA GLY A 42 -10.75 3.87 8.07
C GLY A 42 -10.01 4.60 6.94
N GLU A 43 -9.89 3.92 5.81
CA GLU A 43 -9.09 4.35 4.66
C GLU A 43 -9.43 5.73 4.11
N LEU A 44 -10.70 6.12 4.03
CA LEU A 44 -11.10 7.42 3.49
C LEU A 44 -10.53 8.58 4.31
N ALA A 45 -10.15 8.35 5.58
CA ALA A 45 -9.51 9.37 6.41
C ALA A 45 -7.99 9.50 6.17
N ILE A 46 -7.35 8.57 5.45
CA ILE A 46 -5.88 8.44 5.44
C ILE A 46 -5.29 7.95 4.10
N SER A 47 -6.12 7.72 3.09
CA SER A 47 -5.74 7.24 1.75
C SER A 47 -5.10 8.31 0.84
N THR A 48 -4.75 9.47 1.38
CA THR A 48 -3.88 10.46 0.74
C THR A 48 -3.05 11.15 1.82
N PHE A 49 -1.90 11.74 1.48
CA PHE A 49 -1.08 12.44 2.47
C PHE A 49 -1.84 13.59 3.15
N ASP A 50 -2.62 14.39 2.41
CA ASP A 50 -3.40 15.48 2.99
C ASP A 50 -4.41 14.98 4.04
N ARG A 51 -5.14 13.92 3.72
CA ARG A 51 -6.12 13.31 4.63
C ARG A 51 -5.42 12.69 5.83
N LEU A 52 -4.31 11.97 5.59
CA LEU A 52 -3.48 11.39 6.63
C LEU A 52 -3.00 12.47 7.61
N PHE A 53 -2.39 13.55 7.13
CA PHE A 53 -1.86 14.61 7.99
C PHE A 53 -2.95 15.34 8.77
N ALA A 54 -4.11 15.56 8.16
CA ALA A 54 -5.27 16.12 8.87
C ALA A 54 -5.72 15.19 10.02
N THR A 55 -5.83 13.88 9.75
CA THR A 55 -6.21 12.88 10.75
C THR A 55 -5.16 12.76 11.87
N GLN A 56 -3.88 12.76 11.52
CA GLN A 56 -2.77 12.74 12.50
C GLN A 56 -2.80 13.98 13.39
N ALA A 57 -3.02 15.16 12.81
CA ALA A 57 -3.08 16.41 13.54
C ALA A 57 -4.29 16.45 14.50
N GLU A 58 -5.48 16.07 14.02
CA GLU A 58 -6.70 15.97 14.83
C GLU A 58 -6.49 15.03 16.02
N LEU A 59 -5.93 13.84 15.75
CA LEU A 59 -5.62 12.84 16.76
C LEU A 59 -4.64 13.38 17.81
N TYR A 60 -3.53 13.94 17.37
CA TYR A 60 -2.48 14.46 18.24
C TYR A 60 -3.00 15.60 19.12
N GLN A 61 -3.75 16.54 18.55
CA GLN A 61 -4.33 17.66 19.28
C GLN A 61 -5.36 17.19 20.31
N ARG A 62 -6.21 16.21 19.96
CA ARG A 62 -7.19 15.64 20.89
C ARG A 62 -6.54 15.00 22.11
N VAL A 63 -5.43 14.29 21.92
CA VAL A 63 -4.74 13.55 22.99
C VAL A 63 -3.88 14.47 23.85
N THR A 64 -3.17 15.41 23.24
CA THR A 64 -2.16 16.24 23.94
C THR A 64 -2.68 17.62 24.34
N GLY A 65 -3.77 18.09 23.73
CA GLY A 65 -4.24 19.47 23.82
C GLY A 65 -3.39 20.49 23.05
N LEU A 66 -2.36 20.04 22.32
CA LEU A 66 -1.42 20.92 21.63
C LEU A 66 -1.75 21.06 20.14
N PRO A 67 -1.65 22.28 19.56
CA PRO A 67 -1.83 22.47 18.12
C PRO A 67 -0.69 21.84 17.31
N VAL A 68 -0.95 21.60 16.02
CA VAL A 68 0.01 21.03 15.07
C VAL A 68 0.37 22.07 14.01
N ASP A 69 1.22 23.04 14.38
CA ASP A 69 1.56 24.21 13.56
C ASP A 69 3.06 24.33 13.20
N SER A 70 3.94 23.68 13.96
CA SER A 70 5.39 23.65 13.75
C SER A 70 5.88 22.35 13.11
N ASP A 71 7.09 22.35 12.54
CA ASP A 71 7.77 21.13 12.06
C ASP A 71 7.81 20.05 13.15
N GLN A 72 8.14 20.43 14.39
CA GLN A 72 8.21 19.50 15.53
C GLN A 72 6.85 18.87 15.84
N SER A 73 5.78 19.67 15.94
CA SER A 73 4.45 19.15 16.26
C SER A 73 3.89 18.28 15.14
N LYS A 74 4.18 18.61 13.87
CA LYS A 74 3.82 17.77 12.71
C LYS A 74 4.54 16.42 12.77
N ALA A 75 5.85 16.45 13.02
CA ALA A 75 6.65 15.25 13.12
C ALA A 75 6.23 14.37 14.33
N LEU A 76 5.89 14.97 15.47
CA LEU A 76 5.34 14.26 16.63
C LEU A 76 3.95 13.67 16.38
N ALA A 77 3.08 14.37 15.63
CA ALA A 77 1.77 13.84 15.24
C ALA A 77 1.91 12.60 14.32
N SER A 78 2.81 12.68 13.33
CA SER A 78 3.17 11.56 12.47
C SER A 78 3.78 10.39 13.28
N TRP A 79 4.73 10.68 14.19
CA TRP A 79 5.33 9.67 15.06
C TRP A 79 4.29 8.98 15.95
N TYR A 80 3.41 9.75 16.58
CA TYR A 80 2.35 9.22 17.43
C TYR A 80 1.39 8.31 16.65
N TRP A 81 1.00 8.74 15.44
CA TRP A 81 0.22 7.91 14.54
C TRP A 81 0.94 6.60 14.19
N ARG A 82 2.22 6.68 13.80
CA ARG A 82 3.01 5.51 13.43
C ARG A 82 3.10 4.49 14.57
N ASN A 83 3.31 4.94 15.81
CA ASN A 83 3.32 4.08 17.00
C ASN A 83 2.01 3.30 17.21
N THR A 84 0.88 3.89 16.82
CA THR A 84 -0.47 3.41 17.15
C THR A 84 -1.15 2.68 15.99
N HIS A 85 -0.57 2.77 14.78
CA HIS A 85 -1.13 2.21 13.54
C HIS A 85 -0.16 1.31 12.77
N TYR A 86 1.07 1.16 13.27
CA TYR A 86 2.09 0.32 12.68
C TYR A 86 2.91 -0.34 13.78
N TRP A 87 3.25 -1.62 13.64
CA TRP A 87 3.94 -2.36 14.70
C TRP A 87 5.19 -3.09 14.21
N HIS A 88 6.14 -3.32 15.13
CA HIS A 88 7.39 -3.98 14.81
C HIS A 88 7.19 -5.49 14.57
N GLY A 89 7.48 -5.97 13.36
CA GLY A 89 7.24 -7.37 12.99
C GLY A 89 7.98 -7.83 11.73
N GLU A 90 8.13 -9.15 11.56
CA GLU A 90 8.86 -9.73 10.42
C GLU A 90 7.92 -9.94 9.21
N THR A 91 7.96 -9.00 8.25
CA THR A 91 7.19 -9.03 7.00
C THR A 91 7.68 -10.10 6.02
N GLY A 92 6.75 -10.66 5.26
CA GLY A 92 7.08 -11.51 4.11
C GLY A 92 7.81 -10.71 3.03
N LYS A 93 8.85 -11.29 2.47
CA LYS A 93 9.64 -10.73 1.37
C LYS A 93 8.82 -10.77 0.09
N ARG A 94 8.96 -9.76 -0.77
CA ARG A 94 8.47 -9.80 -2.15
C ARG A 94 9.63 -10.12 -3.09
N ASP A 95 9.38 -10.86 -4.17
CA ASP A 95 10.39 -11.08 -5.21
C ASP A 95 10.49 -9.86 -6.14
N LEU A 96 10.98 -8.75 -5.58
CA LEU A 96 11.10 -7.48 -6.30
C LEU A 96 12.12 -7.53 -7.44
N TRP A 97 12.98 -8.57 -7.49
CA TRP A 97 14.13 -8.66 -8.40
C TRP A 97 14.05 -9.83 -9.39
N GLY A 98 12.99 -10.65 -9.34
CA GLY A 98 12.84 -11.83 -10.20
C GLY A 98 13.84 -12.95 -9.90
N SER A 99 14.31 -13.02 -8.66
CA SER A 99 15.36 -13.97 -8.24
C SER A 99 14.88 -14.93 -7.14
N GLY A 100 13.59 -14.88 -6.80
CA GLY A 100 12.97 -15.58 -5.69
C GLY A 100 13.13 -14.89 -4.33
N SER A 101 12.40 -15.37 -3.32
CA SER A 101 12.39 -14.78 -1.97
C SER A 101 13.64 -15.09 -1.12
N ASN A 102 14.51 -16.00 -1.57
CA ASN A 102 15.68 -16.49 -0.81
C ASN A 102 17.02 -15.90 -1.29
N THR A 103 17.01 -14.68 -1.82
CA THR A 103 18.24 -14.04 -2.31
C THR A 103 18.86 -13.07 -1.31
N ASN A 104 20.12 -12.71 -1.57
CA ASN A 104 20.84 -11.66 -0.86
C ASN A 104 20.49 -10.24 -1.37
N ALA A 105 19.52 -10.11 -2.29
CA ALA A 105 19.08 -8.83 -2.80
C ALA A 105 18.19 -8.09 -1.77
N ASP A 106 18.03 -6.77 -1.93
CA ASP A 106 17.19 -5.97 -1.04
C ASP A 106 15.70 -6.30 -1.25
N THR A 107 15.18 -7.18 -0.40
CA THR A 107 13.78 -7.64 -0.45
C THR A 107 12.88 -6.87 0.53
N ARG A 108 13.38 -5.79 1.14
CA ARG A 108 12.60 -4.98 2.07
C ARG A 108 11.49 -4.23 1.30
N PRO A 109 10.23 -4.26 1.75
CA PRO A 109 9.20 -3.42 1.17
C PRO A 109 9.49 -1.95 1.52
N ARG A 110 9.82 -1.15 0.51
CA ARG A 110 10.27 0.25 0.67
C ARG A 110 9.19 1.28 0.34
N GLU A 111 8.07 0.83 -0.22
CA GLU A 111 6.94 1.66 -0.62
C GLU A 111 6.02 1.93 0.58
N TYR A 112 5.65 3.20 0.78
CA TYR A 112 4.94 3.68 1.96
C TYR A 112 3.51 3.14 2.08
N TRP A 113 2.71 3.20 1.01
CA TRP A 113 1.28 2.87 1.07
C TRP A 113 1.05 1.37 1.24
N ASN A 114 1.81 0.53 0.54
CA ASN A 114 1.82 -0.92 0.69
C ASN A 114 2.32 -1.31 2.09
N GLY A 115 3.32 -0.61 2.61
CA GLY A 115 3.73 -0.73 4.00
C GLY A 115 2.58 -0.46 4.97
N LEU A 116 1.89 0.68 4.83
CA LEU A 116 0.84 1.12 5.75
C LEU A 116 -0.46 0.31 5.61
N PHE A 117 -0.92 0.01 4.40
CA PHE A 117 -2.21 -0.65 4.14
C PHE A 117 -2.09 -2.16 3.93
N GLY A 118 -1.07 -2.62 3.20
CA GLY A 118 -0.87 -4.03 2.85
C GLY A 118 -0.25 -4.88 3.96
N PHE A 119 0.64 -4.30 4.75
CA PHE A 119 1.32 -4.98 5.84
C PHE A 119 0.83 -4.50 7.20
N GLY A 120 1.08 -3.22 7.53
CA GLY A 120 0.85 -2.66 8.86
C GLY A 120 1.91 -3.02 9.89
N PHE A 121 2.98 -3.69 9.45
CA PHE A 121 4.10 -4.06 10.28
C PHE A 121 5.37 -4.19 9.46
N GLY A 122 6.50 -4.16 10.15
CA GLY A 122 7.84 -4.18 9.55
C GLY A 122 8.92 -4.17 10.61
N LEU A 123 10.09 -4.75 10.27
CA LEU A 123 11.27 -4.59 11.11
C LEU A 123 11.78 -3.15 11.02
N CYS A 124 12.53 -2.70 12.02
CA CYS A 124 13.14 -1.38 12.12
C CYS A 124 13.63 -0.81 10.77
N GLY A 125 14.52 -1.53 10.07
CA GLY A 125 15.05 -1.09 8.78
C GLY A 125 14.00 -0.95 7.66
N THR A 126 12.93 -1.73 7.70
CA THR A 126 11.82 -1.63 6.74
C THR A 126 10.93 -0.43 7.05
N THR A 127 10.45 -0.33 8.29
CA THR A 127 9.46 0.68 8.66
C THR A 127 10.02 2.10 8.61
N HIS A 128 11.25 2.31 9.11
CA HIS A 128 11.90 3.63 9.05
C HIS A 128 12.27 4.04 7.63
N SER A 129 12.57 3.06 6.76
CA SER A 129 12.78 3.34 5.34
C SER A 129 11.51 3.83 4.67
N GLN A 130 10.40 3.10 4.80
CA GLN A 130 9.10 3.52 4.26
C GLN A 130 8.72 4.92 4.75
N TRP A 131 8.96 5.18 6.04
CA TRP A 131 8.54 6.41 6.68
C TRP A 131 9.30 7.65 6.19
N THR A 132 10.47 7.51 5.53
CA THR A 132 11.11 8.67 4.90
C THR A 132 10.15 9.35 3.93
N ALA A 133 9.38 8.59 3.16
CA ALA A 133 8.47 9.14 2.16
C ALA A 133 7.38 10.03 2.77
N GLU A 134 6.83 9.64 3.92
CA GLU A 134 5.84 10.47 4.61
C GLU A 134 6.43 11.83 5.02
N LEU A 135 7.67 11.84 5.53
CA LEU A 135 8.34 13.07 5.95
C LEU A 135 8.77 13.94 4.77
N GLU A 136 9.05 13.36 3.60
CA GLU A 136 9.26 14.13 2.37
C GLU A 136 8.01 14.93 2.00
N HIS A 137 6.82 14.34 2.12
CA HIS A 137 5.55 15.03 1.86
C HIS A 137 5.17 16.00 2.99
N LEU A 138 5.44 15.64 4.25
CA LEU A 138 5.01 16.43 5.41
C LEU A 138 5.86 17.68 5.61
N LEU A 139 7.18 17.55 5.47
CA LEU A 139 8.15 18.59 5.85
C LEU A 139 9.00 19.07 4.68
N GLY A 140 9.04 18.33 3.56
CA GLY A 140 9.80 18.67 2.36
C GLY A 140 11.05 17.81 2.13
N HIS A 141 11.70 18.07 0.99
CA HIS A 141 12.76 17.22 0.42
C HIS A 141 13.98 16.97 1.33
N GLY A 142 14.33 15.70 1.48
CA GLY A 142 15.42 15.14 2.25
C GLY A 142 15.39 15.54 3.72
N ARG A 143 14.20 15.47 4.34
CA ARG A 143 13.99 15.81 5.76
C ARG A 143 13.74 14.60 6.65
N GLY A 144 13.53 13.42 6.10
CA GLY A 144 13.57 12.16 6.83
C GLY A 144 14.79 11.32 6.47
N ARG A 145 15.35 10.60 7.44
CA ARG A 145 16.36 9.57 7.17
C ARG A 145 16.25 8.41 8.14
N GLY A 146 16.50 7.21 7.63
CA GLY A 146 16.83 6.07 8.50
C GLY A 146 18.24 6.24 9.06
N VAL A 147 18.49 5.72 10.25
CA VAL A 147 19.82 5.74 10.86
C VAL A 147 20.17 4.38 11.47
N GLY A 148 21.42 3.95 11.30
CA GLY A 148 21.92 2.70 11.88
C GLY A 148 22.28 2.87 13.34
N ALA A 149 21.71 2.02 14.19
CA ALA A 149 21.89 1.98 15.63
C ALA A 149 22.41 0.60 16.10
N ALA A 150 22.59 0.37 17.40
CA ALA A 150 23.11 -0.90 17.92
C ALA A 150 22.06 -2.01 17.80
N GLY A 151 22.23 -2.91 16.83
CA GLY A 151 21.29 -4.01 16.56
C GLY A 151 19.93 -3.55 16.05
N HIS A 152 19.85 -2.33 15.56
CA HIS A 152 18.59 -1.63 15.27
C HIS A 152 18.80 -0.58 14.18
N ASN A 153 17.73 -0.17 13.51
CA ASN A 153 17.68 1.06 12.73
C ASN A 153 16.71 2.00 13.44
N ALA A 154 17.05 3.26 13.66
CA ALA A 154 16.11 4.26 14.12
C ALA A 154 15.78 5.23 12.97
N PHE A 155 15.08 6.31 13.27
CA PHE A 155 14.72 7.34 12.30
C PHE A 155 14.99 8.73 12.86
N GLU A 156 15.49 9.62 12.01
CA GLU A 156 15.67 11.03 12.33
C GLU A 156 14.93 11.91 11.34
N VAL A 157 14.44 13.04 11.85
CA VAL A 157 13.80 14.09 11.07
C VAL A 157 14.55 15.40 11.22
N PHE A 158 14.69 16.14 10.12
CA PHE A 158 15.38 17.43 10.11
C PHE A 158 14.39 18.57 10.36
N LEU A 159 14.42 19.13 11.56
CA LEU A 159 13.49 20.17 12.00
C LEU A 159 14.12 21.55 11.88
N THR A 160 13.33 22.55 11.51
CA THR A 160 13.77 23.95 11.42
C THR A 160 12.88 24.90 12.19
N GLY A 161 13.41 26.11 12.44
CA GLY A 161 12.67 27.17 13.12
C GLY A 161 12.61 26.97 14.64
N GLY A 162 12.11 28.00 15.33
CA GLY A 162 12.01 28.00 16.79
C GLY A 162 13.32 27.56 17.47
N PRO A 163 13.31 26.53 18.33
CA PRO A 163 14.47 26.07 19.07
C PRO A 163 15.52 25.33 18.22
N TYR A 164 15.22 24.99 16.96
CA TYR A 164 16.14 24.34 16.01
C TYR A 164 16.93 25.35 15.17
N GLY A 165 16.56 26.64 15.22
CA GLY A 165 17.19 27.70 14.45
C GLY A 165 16.97 27.60 12.94
N PRO A 166 17.51 28.56 12.16
CA PRO A 166 17.34 28.61 10.72
C PRO A 166 18.19 27.56 9.98
N GLN A 167 19.28 27.08 10.59
CA GLN A 167 20.09 26.01 10.01
C GLN A 167 19.46 24.62 10.19
N GLY A 168 18.53 24.45 11.13
CA GLY A 168 17.87 23.19 11.45
C GLY A 168 18.77 22.18 12.16
N GLN A 169 18.16 21.14 12.73
CA GLN A 169 18.86 20.04 13.41
C GLN A 169 18.12 18.73 13.22
N TRP A 170 18.86 17.62 13.28
CA TRP A 170 18.29 16.28 13.31
C TRP A 170 17.69 15.98 14.69
N ALA A 171 16.53 15.35 14.70
CA ALA A 171 15.81 14.91 15.88
C ALA A 171 15.43 13.43 15.76
N LEU A 172 15.66 12.65 16.80
CA LEU A 172 15.28 11.23 16.89
C LEU A 172 13.76 11.10 16.98
N LEU A 173 13.17 10.37 16.05
CA LEU A 173 11.76 9.94 16.04
C LEU A 173 11.73 8.44 15.83
N ASP A 174 11.83 7.66 16.89
CA ASP A 174 11.84 6.20 16.78
C ASP A 174 10.47 5.66 17.18
N HIS A 175 9.68 5.14 16.22
CA HIS A 175 8.34 4.62 16.52
C HIS A 175 8.31 3.14 16.91
N ASP A 176 9.30 2.34 16.53
CA ASP A 176 9.27 0.90 16.77
C ASP A 176 9.92 0.50 18.10
N LEU A 177 10.69 1.41 18.70
CA LEU A 177 11.01 1.43 20.15
C LEU A 177 10.19 2.47 20.94
N SER A 178 9.36 3.24 20.24
CA SER A 178 8.46 4.25 20.82
C SER A 178 9.21 5.31 21.64
N THR A 179 10.23 5.94 21.05
CA THR A 179 11.09 6.92 21.70
C THR A 179 11.19 8.22 20.91
N VAL A 180 10.98 9.32 21.63
CA VAL A 180 11.49 10.66 21.34
C VAL A 180 12.14 11.18 22.63
N ILE A 181 13.17 12.03 22.52
CA ILE A 181 13.87 12.56 23.69
C ILE A 181 14.01 14.08 23.54
N PHE A 182 13.45 14.82 24.49
CA PHE A 182 13.61 16.26 24.60
C PHE A 182 14.88 16.62 25.37
N ASP A 183 15.49 17.75 25.00
CA ASP A 183 16.61 18.34 25.72
C ASP A 183 16.24 18.75 27.16
N THR A 184 17.22 19.16 27.97
CA THR A 184 16.98 19.56 29.38
C THR A 184 16.07 20.77 29.52
N SER A 185 15.88 21.56 28.46
CA SER A 185 14.93 22.68 28.48
C SER A 185 13.50 22.21 28.22
N GLY A 186 13.32 21.03 27.62
CA GLY A 186 12.05 20.51 27.16
C GLY A 186 11.56 21.21 25.90
N ARG A 187 12.39 21.96 25.17
CA ARG A 187 11.91 22.79 24.04
C ARG A 187 12.13 22.17 22.67
N ARG A 188 13.15 21.32 22.52
CA ARG A 188 13.47 20.62 21.27
C ARG A 188 13.82 19.17 21.53
N LEU A 189 13.67 18.37 20.49
CA LEU A 189 14.10 16.98 20.41
C LEU A 189 15.60 16.89 20.12
N LEU A 190 16.24 15.85 20.63
CA LEU A 190 17.64 15.54 20.42
C LEU A 190 17.82 14.57 19.25
N GLY A 191 18.88 14.74 18.46
CA GLY A 191 19.34 13.75 17.48
C GLY A 191 20.23 12.68 18.11
N LEU A 192 20.47 11.56 17.41
CA LEU A 192 21.30 10.46 17.91
C LEU A 192 22.74 10.90 18.19
N ASP A 193 23.32 11.72 17.32
CA ASP A 193 24.68 12.24 17.46
C ASP A 193 24.83 13.05 18.77
N GLU A 194 23.90 13.97 19.01
CA GLU A 194 23.90 14.84 20.18
C GLU A 194 23.78 14.06 21.50
N MET A 195 23.07 12.93 21.47
CA MET A 195 22.93 12.08 22.65
C MET A 195 24.19 11.26 22.95
N GLN A 196 25.03 10.93 21.97
CA GLN A 196 26.15 9.99 22.15
C GLN A 196 27.04 10.29 23.36
N PRO A 197 27.47 11.55 23.63
CA PRO A 197 28.35 11.85 24.75
C PRO A 197 27.78 11.48 26.13
N ASN A 198 26.45 11.49 26.28
CA ASN A 198 25.75 11.23 27.54
C ASN A 198 24.60 10.22 27.36
N VAL A 199 24.75 9.27 26.43
CA VAL A 199 23.63 8.42 25.99
C VAL A 199 22.96 7.67 27.14
N THR A 200 23.74 7.15 28.10
CA THR A 200 23.20 6.44 29.29
C THR A 200 22.20 7.30 30.08
N GLN A 201 22.46 8.60 30.18
CA GLN A 201 21.57 9.53 30.88
C GLN A 201 20.31 9.82 30.08
N TRP A 202 20.45 10.04 28.76
CA TRP A 202 19.32 10.38 27.89
C TRP A 202 18.32 9.24 27.70
N ILE A 203 18.78 8.00 27.70
CA ILE A 203 17.93 6.82 27.50
C ILE A 203 17.28 6.32 28.80
N ASP A 204 17.63 6.89 29.95
CA ASP A 204 17.00 6.58 31.22
C ASP A 204 15.62 7.24 31.30
N ARG A 205 14.56 6.43 31.40
CA ARG A 205 13.17 6.91 31.56
C ARG A 205 12.96 7.79 32.79
N GLY A 206 13.81 7.64 33.81
CA GLY A 206 13.78 8.44 35.03
C GLY A 206 14.45 9.82 34.90
N PHE A 207 15.17 10.07 33.81
CA PHE A 207 15.87 11.33 33.62
C PHE A 207 14.92 12.43 33.12
N GLN A 208 14.56 13.35 34.02
CA GLN A 208 13.71 14.51 33.75
C GLN A 208 12.38 14.19 33.02
N PRO A 209 11.55 13.27 33.52
CA PRO A 209 10.33 12.83 32.83
C PRO A 209 9.34 13.97 32.57
N ASP A 210 9.31 15.01 33.42
CA ASP A 210 8.46 16.18 33.24
C ASP A 210 8.84 17.04 32.02
N LYS A 211 10.05 16.89 31.49
CA LYS A 211 10.52 17.56 30.27
C LYS A 211 10.13 16.84 28.99
N GLN A 212 9.61 15.62 29.10
CA GLN A 212 9.27 14.77 27.96
C GLN A 212 7.80 14.92 27.52
N HIS A 213 7.05 15.88 28.08
CA HIS A 213 5.67 16.25 27.67
C HIS A 213 4.67 15.10 27.66
N GLY A 214 4.85 14.14 28.57
CA GLY A 214 4.01 12.94 28.66
C GLY A 214 4.41 11.81 27.72
N TRP A 215 5.45 11.98 26.90
CA TRP A 215 6.06 10.90 26.13
C TRP A 215 7.04 10.12 26.99
N LEU A 216 6.89 8.80 27.01
CA LEU A 216 7.80 7.93 27.76
C LEU A 216 9.00 7.59 26.88
N VAL A 217 10.21 7.91 27.34
CA VAL A 217 11.44 7.44 26.70
C VAL A 217 11.45 5.91 26.71
N CYS A 218 11.87 5.27 25.60
CA CYS A 218 11.81 3.82 25.44
C CYS A 218 10.38 3.29 25.66
N GLY A 219 9.36 3.82 24.99
CA GLY A 219 7.95 3.60 25.34
C GLY A 219 7.47 2.13 25.34
N LEU A 220 8.16 1.21 24.66
CA LEU A 220 7.76 -0.20 24.65
C LEU A 220 8.40 -1.00 25.81
N HIS A 221 9.71 -0.92 25.99
CA HIS A 221 10.46 -1.65 27.01
C HIS A 221 11.68 -0.83 27.54
N PRO A 222 11.99 -0.85 28.85
CA PRO A 222 13.00 0.08 29.42
C PRO A 222 14.41 -0.11 28.90
N ASN A 223 14.72 -1.30 28.38
CA ASN A 223 16.04 -1.60 27.81
C ASN A 223 16.16 -1.24 26.32
N ASP A 224 15.11 -0.73 25.68
CA ASP A 224 15.16 -0.37 24.25
C ASP A 224 16.22 0.70 23.96
N GLY A 225 16.49 1.56 24.94
CA GLY A 225 17.48 2.62 24.85
C GLY A 225 18.91 2.15 24.58
N GLU A 226 19.23 0.89 24.88
CA GLU A 226 20.55 0.29 24.59
C GLU A 226 20.87 0.33 23.09
N SER A 227 19.85 0.33 22.22
CA SER A 227 20.03 0.49 20.78
C SER A 227 20.65 1.84 20.41
N TYR A 228 20.44 2.91 21.18
CA TYR A 228 20.93 4.26 20.84
C TYR A 228 22.41 4.50 21.19
N ARG A 229 23.10 3.52 21.77
CA ARG A 229 24.55 3.61 22.11
C ARG A 229 25.48 3.62 20.90
N LYS A 230 24.93 3.49 19.69
CA LYS A 230 25.68 3.55 18.44
C LYS A 230 24.93 4.42 17.45
N TYR A 231 25.69 5.24 16.72
CA TYR A 231 25.23 5.98 15.55
C TYR A 231 26.19 5.65 14.40
N ALA A 232 25.72 4.86 13.44
CA ALA A 232 26.60 4.13 12.51
C ALA A 232 26.37 4.44 11.04
N VAL A 233 25.11 4.57 10.62
CA VAL A 233 24.73 4.64 9.21
C VAL A 233 23.70 5.75 9.02
N ALA A 234 23.72 6.44 7.88
CA ALA A 234 22.61 7.27 7.42
C ALA A 234 22.01 6.67 6.13
N GLU A 235 20.68 6.52 6.11
CA GLU A 235 19.90 6.04 4.98
C GLU A 235 18.99 7.19 4.48
N TYR A 236 19.51 7.98 3.54
CA TYR A 236 18.76 9.07 2.92
C TYR A 236 17.83 8.55 1.84
N LEU A 237 16.59 9.07 1.84
CA LEU A 237 15.56 8.70 0.86
C LEU A 237 15.43 7.19 0.75
N ALA A 238 15.26 6.56 1.92
CA ALA A 238 15.31 5.12 2.10
C ALA A 238 14.06 4.39 1.65
N GLY A 239 12.95 5.10 1.49
CA GLY A 239 11.69 4.64 0.91
C GLY A 239 11.07 5.67 -0.02
N TYR A 240 9.92 5.33 -0.57
CA TYR A 240 9.19 6.13 -1.56
C TYR A 240 7.68 5.97 -1.39
N ALA A 241 6.91 6.86 -2.00
CA ALA A 241 5.47 6.71 -2.13
C ALA A 241 5.10 6.43 -3.58
N GLY A 242 4.40 5.32 -3.79
CA GLY A 242 3.70 5.01 -5.03
C GLY A 242 2.30 5.64 -5.06
N PRO A 243 1.37 5.09 -5.84
CA PRO A 243 -0.02 5.53 -5.79
C PRO A 243 -0.63 5.22 -4.41
N PRO A 244 -1.60 6.02 -3.95
CA PRO A 244 -2.38 5.66 -2.78
C PRO A 244 -3.12 4.32 -2.97
N PRO A 245 -3.71 3.73 -1.90
CA PRO A 245 -4.27 2.38 -1.93
C PRO A 245 -5.63 2.31 -2.68
N ILE A 246 -5.58 2.56 -3.99
CA ILE A 246 -6.73 2.58 -4.89
C ILE A 246 -7.16 1.15 -5.21
N VAL A 247 -8.46 0.89 -5.12
CA VAL A 247 -9.09 -0.41 -5.46
C VAL A 247 -10.19 -0.17 -6.49
N GLU A 248 -10.27 -0.97 -7.53
CA GLU A 248 -11.42 -0.99 -8.42
C GLU A 248 -12.27 -2.23 -8.14
N LEU A 249 -13.58 -2.07 -8.01
CA LEU A 249 -14.53 -3.19 -7.89
C LEU A 249 -15.38 -3.28 -9.14
N ARG A 250 -15.35 -4.42 -9.80
CA ARG A 250 -16.10 -4.69 -11.03
C ARG A 250 -17.48 -5.28 -10.71
N ARG A 251 -18.41 -5.27 -11.67
CA ARG A 251 -19.70 -5.96 -11.45
C ARG A 251 -19.48 -7.44 -11.17
N GLY A 252 -20.21 -7.98 -10.18
CA GLY A 252 -20.01 -9.34 -9.69
C GLY A 252 -18.79 -9.52 -8.79
N GLU A 253 -18.06 -8.45 -8.46
CA GLU A 253 -16.97 -8.46 -7.49
C GLU A 253 -17.42 -7.93 -6.12
N ARG A 254 -17.06 -8.64 -5.05
CA ARG A 254 -17.15 -8.16 -3.68
C ARG A 254 -15.77 -8.12 -3.04
N MET A 255 -15.54 -7.12 -2.20
CA MET A 255 -14.35 -6.98 -1.36
C MET A 255 -14.75 -6.95 0.10
N ARG A 256 -14.33 -7.95 0.86
CA ARG A 256 -14.58 -8.07 2.31
C ARG A 256 -13.29 -7.94 3.09
N ARG A 257 -13.33 -7.19 4.19
CA ARG A 257 -12.19 -7.02 5.10
C ARG A 257 -12.51 -7.64 6.45
N TYR A 258 -11.69 -8.59 6.87
CA TYR A 258 -11.81 -9.26 8.16
C TYR A 258 -10.86 -8.59 9.17
N PHE A 259 -11.39 -8.18 10.33
CA PHE A 259 -10.64 -7.39 11.32
C PHE A 259 -9.81 -8.28 12.27
N ALA A 260 -9.98 -9.59 12.19
CA ALA A 260 -9.20 -10.58 12.92
C ALA A 260 -8.75 -11.71 11.97
N PRO A 261 -7.65 -12.41 12.29
CA PRO A 261 -7.25 -13.61 11.55
C PRO A 261 -8.33 -14.68 11.55
N GLY A 262 -8.50 -15.38 10.42
CA GLY A 262 -9.34 -16.57 10.32
C GLY A 262 -10.54 -16.49 9.38
N LEU A 263 -10.54 -15.65 8.33
CA LEU A 263 -11.66 -15.48 7.36
C LEU A 263 -13.08 -15.60 7.99
N ALA A 264 -14.05 -16.14 7.26
CA ALA A 264 -15.43 -16.29 7.76
C ALA A 264 -15.61 -17.46 8.75
N ASP A 265 -14.74 -18.47 8.72
CA ASP A 265 -14.85 -19.69 9.54
C ASP A 265 -14.11 -19.58 10.89
N GLY A 266 -13.40 -18.48 11.12
CA GLY A 266 -12.53 -18.26 12.27
C GLY A 266 -11.27 -19.13 12.29
N LYS A 267 -10.97 -19.87 11.21
CA LYS A 267 -9.99 -20.98 11.19
C LYS A 267 -9.09 -21.01 9.96
N THR A 268 -9.48 -20.37 8.87
CA THR A 268 -8.67 -20.27 7.66
C THR A 268 -7.74 -19.06 7.78
N PHE A 269 -6.47 -19.32 8.08
CA PHE A 269 -5.46 -18.27 8.28
C PHE A 269 -4.66 -18.07 6.98
N VAL A 270 -4.72 -16.86 6.43
CA VAL A 270 -4.02 -16.48 5.21
C VAL A 270 -3.16 -15.26 5.54
N PHE A 271 -1.84 -15.36 5.44
CA PHE A 271 -0.93 -14.27 5.85
C PHE A 271 0.32 -14.17 4.98
N TRP A 272 1.02 -13.03 5.10
CA TRP A 272 2.30 -12.79 4.44
C TRP A 272 3.29 -12.15 5.41
N GLY A 273 3.91 -13.00 6.21
CA GLY A 273 4.94 -12.67 7.18
C GLY A 273 5.33 -13.88 8.03
N ARG A 274 6.16 -13.64 9.04
CA ARG A 274 6.59 -14.71 9.93
C ARG A 274 5.40 -15.30 10.69
N ASN A 275 5.33 -16.63 10.73
CA ASN A 275 4.42 -17.36 11.60
C ASN A 275 4.99 -17.40 13.02
N TYR A 276 4.42 -16.61 13.94
CA TYR A 276 4.75 -16.70 15.36
C TYR A 276 3.93 -17.80 16.07
N ASN A 277 2.78 -18.17 15.49
CA ASN A 277 1.83 -19.13 16.03
C ASN A 277 1.46 -18.88 17.52
N THR A 278 1.44 -17.60 17.91
CA THR A 278 1.15 -17.18 19.28
C THR A 278 -0.27 -17.61 19.65
N ASP A 279 -0.42 -18.36 20.74
CA ASP A 279 -1.68 -18.92 21.24
C ASP A 279 -2.46 -19.75 20.20
N GLY A 280 -1.75 -20.44 19.29
CA GLY A 280 -2.37 -21.33 18.29
C GLY A 280 -3.05 -20.61 17.13
N ILE A 281 -2.79 -19.30 16.96
CA ILE A 281 -3.23 -18.52 15.80
C ILE A 281 -2.00 -18.27 14.91
N PRO A 282 -1.92 -18.93 13.73
CA PRO A 282 -0.84 -18.73 12.78
C PRO A 282 -0.71 -17.30 12.28
N GLY A 283 0.54 -16.94 11.94
CA GLY A 283 0.89 -15.70 11.24
C GLY A 283 1.52 -14.62 12.12
N PRO A 284 1.68 -13.41 11.56
CA PRO A 284 2.34 -12.27 12.21
C PRO A 284 1.60 -11.80 13.47
N GLU A 285 2.36 -11.53 14.54
CA GLU A 285 1.84 -11.04 15.81
C GLU A 285 2.87 -10.16 16.52
N ARG A 286 2.39 -9.24 17.37
CA ARG A 286 3.25 -8.51 18.30
C ARG A 286 2.57 -8.27 19.64
N SER A 287 3.27 -8.66 20.71
CA SER A 287 2.72 -8.60 22.07
C SER A 287 3.05 -7.32 22.84
N ARG A 288 4.06 -6.55 22.39
CA ARG A 288 4.47 -5.26 22.95
C ARG A 288 4.39 -4.20 21.85
N THR A 289 3.31 -3.43 21.86
CA THR A 289 2.98 -2.38 20.87
C THR A 289 1.83 -1.52 21.39
N TRP A 290 1.73 -0.27 20.92
CA TRP A 290 0.59 0.62 21.21
C TRP A 290 -0.60 0.41 20.28
N VAL A 291 -0.44 -0.38 19.20
CA VAL A 291 -1.56 -0.77 18.32
C VAL A 291 -2.64 -1.50 19.14
N ASN A 292 -3.91 -1.17 18.90
CA ASN A 292 -5.08 -1.59 19.66
C ASN A 292 -5.12 -1.13 21.13
N GLN A 293 -4.32 -0.14 21.52
CA GLN A 293 -4.40 0.55 22.82
C GLN A 293 -3.84 2.00 22.77
N PRO A 294 -4.15 2.79 21.73
CA PRO A 294 -3.53 4.08 21.49
C PRO A 294 -3.78 5.11 22.60
N GLU A 295 -4.90 4.97 23.32
CA GLU A 295 -5.29 5.82 24.46
C GLU A 295 -4.36 5.69 25.67
N LYS A 296 -3.54 4.63 25.73
CA LYS A 296 -2.64 4.37 26.87
C LYS A 296 -1.21 4.89 26.69
N MET A 297 -0.89 5.41 25.51
CA MET A 297 0.49 5.79 25.16
C MET A 297 0.89 7.12 25.79
N HIS A 298 0.14 8.20 25.54
CA HIS A 298 0.44 9.51 26.12
C HIS A 298 0.18 9.51 27.63
N GLY A 299 1.15 9.98 28.40
CA GLY A 299 1.11 9.94 29.86
C GLY A 299 1.51 8.60 30.48
N SER A 300 1.84 7.58 29.67
CA SER A 300 2.30 6.29 30.18
C SER A 300 3.54 6.43 31.08
N LYS A 301 3.58 5.65 32.16
CA LYS A 301 4.72 5.61 33.10
C LYS A 301 5.51 4.31 33.05
N THR A 302 4.94 3.28 32.45
CA THR A 302 5.49 1.91 32.48
C THR A 302 5.77 1.36 31.08
N GLY A 303 5.20 1.96 30.05
CA GLY A 303 5.23 1.44 28.68
C GLY A 303 4.23 0.31 28.48
N THR A 304 4.40 -0.45 27.39
CA THR A 304 3.47 -1.53 27.03
C THR A 304 3.75 -2.81 27.84
N PRO A 305 2.74 -3.39 28.53
CA PRO A 305 2.87 -4.74 29.05
C PRO A 305 2.95 -5.74 27.89
N HIS A 306 3.53 -6.91 28.16
CA HIS A 306 3.46 -8.03 27.22
C HIS A 306 2.05 -8.63 27.25
N ARG A 307 1.37 -8.65 26.10
CA ARG A 307 0.07 -9.31 25.92
C ARG A 307 0.05 -10.02 24.57
N ASN A 308 0.01 -11.35 24.59
CA ASN A 308 -0.11 -12.15 23.38
C ASN A 308 -1.29 -11.68 22.51
N GLY A 309 -1.06 -11.57 21.21
CA GLY A 309 -2.07 -11.16 20.24
C GLY A 309 -2.45 -9.68 20.29
N GLN A 310 -1.69 -8.82 20.98
CA GLN A 310 -2.02 -7.38 21.10
C GLN A 310 -2.17 -6.72 19.72
N ALA A 311 -1.27 -7.01 18.78
CA ALA A 311 -1.47 -6.71 17.36
C ALA A 311 -1.36 -7.99 16.52
N ARG A 312 -2.26 -8.10 15.54
CA ARG A 312 -2.29 -9.16 14.53
C ARG A 312 -2.62 -8.56 13.17
N PHE A 313 -2.37 -9.33 12.12
CA PHE A 313 -2.77 -8.98 10.75
C PHE A 313 -4.30 -9.06 10.57
N ALA A 314 -4.77 -8.45 9.49
CA ALA A 314 -6.13 -8.57 8.97
C ALA A 314 -6.09 -9.14 7.54
N ASN A 315 -7.27 -9.44 6.97
CA ASN A 315 -7.39 -9.93 5.60
C ASN A 315 -8.33 -9.09 4.75
N VAL A 316 -8.05 -9.05 3.45
CA VAL A 316 -8.99 -8.62 2.42
C VAL A 316 -9.28 -9.82 1.52
N GLU A 317 -10.55 -10.17 1.35
CA GLU A 317 -11.02 -11.19 0.44
C GLU A 317 -11.75 -10.53 -0.73
N TYR A 318 -11.26 -10.79 -1.94
CA TYR A 318 -11.94 -10.46 -3.19
C TYR A 318 -12.62 -11.72 -3.70
N VAL A 319 -13.89 -11.62 -4.06
CA VAL A 319 -14.60 -12.67 -4.78
C VAL A 319 -15.25 -12.07 -6.01
N TYR A 320 -14.84 -12.54 -7.19
CA TYR A 320 -15.34 -12.10 -8.47
C TYR A 320 -16.11 -13.23 -9.16
N GLN A 321 -17.33 -12.94 -9.56
CA GLN A 321 -18.22 -13.81 -10.32
C GLN A 321 -18.52 -13.16 -11.67
N PRO A 322 -17.75 -13.45 -12.73
CA PRO A 322 -17.95 -12.87 -14.05
C PRO A 322 -19.33 -13.23 -14.62
N ASP A 323 -20.08 -12.23 -15.09
CA ASP A 323 -21.36 -12.43 -15.79
C ASP A 323 -21.16 -12.48 -17.32
N PHE A 324 -21.17 -13.69 -17.87
CA PHE A 324 -21.08 -13.98 -19.29
C PHE A 324 -22.43 -13.89 -20.05
N THR A 325 -23.53 -13.62 -19.35
CA THR A 325 -24.87 -13.48 -19.95
C THR A 325 -25.13 -12.05 -20.42
N THR A 326 -24.62 -11.05 -19.69
CA THR A 326 -24.75 -9.62 -19.99
C THR A 326 -23.54 -9.02 -20.69
N ASN A 327 -22.43 -9.77 -20.76
CA ASN A 327 -21.09 -9.31 -21.13
C ASN A 327 -20.41 -8.37 -20.11
N ASP A 328 -20.96 -8.21 -18.90
CA ASP A 328 -20.33 -7.40 -17.86
C ASP A 328 -18.93 -7.93 -17.48
N TYR A 329 -18.65 -9.22 -17.70
CA TYR A 329 -17.30 -9.79 -17.47
C TYR A 329 -16.18 -9.04 -18.23
N ARG A 330 -16.51 -8.34 -19.33
CA ARG A 330 -15.53 -7.61 -20.14
C ARG A 330 -14.85 -6.48 -19.37
N GLU A 331 -15.46 -6.00 -18.29
CA GLU A 331 -14.85 -5.04 -17.35
C GLU A 331 -13.53 -5.57 -16.75
N ALA A 332 -13.43 -6.88 -16.55
CA ALA A 332 -12.24 -7.52 -16.02
C ALA A 332 -11.28 -8.01 -17.12
N ALA A 333 -11.71 -8.03 -18.38
CA ALA A 333 -11.01 -8.71 -19.45
C ALA A 333 -9.99 -7.78 -20.12
N VAL A 334 -8.72 -8.16 -20.06
CA VAL A 334 -7.62 -7.43 -20.75
C VAL A 334 -7.33 -7.98 -22.13
N ARG A 335 -7.83 -9.19 -22.44
CA ARG A 335 -7.73 -9.81 -23.76
C ARG A 335 -8.79 -10.89 -23.93
N GLU A 336 -9.37 -10.97 -25.11
CA GLU A 336 -10.32 -12.02 -25.48
C GLU A 336 -10.22 -12.33 -26.98
N ASP A 337 -10.34 -13.60 -27.33
CA ASP A 337 -10.60 -14.07 -28.69
C ASP A 337 -11.38 -15.40 -28.66
N ASP A 338 -11.53 -16.04 -29.83
CA ASP A 338 -12.27 -17.29 -29.98
C ASP A 338 -11.61 -18.50 -29.26
N GLN A 339 -10.41 -18.33 -28.69
CA GLN A 339 -9.65 -19.39 -28.02
C GLN A 339 -9.45 -19.14 -26.52
N HIS A 340 -9.38 -17.89 -26.07
CA HIS A 340 -9.21 -17.60 -24.65
C HIS A 340 -9.90 -16.31 -24.19
N VAL A 341 -10.13 -16.25 -22.88
CA VAL A 341 -10.43 -15.02 -22.13
C VAL A 341 -9.33 -14.79 -21.11
N VAL A 342 -8.84 -13.57 -20.99
CA VAL A 342 -7.81 -13.16 -20.02
C VAL A 342 -8.38 -12.10 -19.09
N PHE A 343 -8.44 -12.40 -17.80
CA PHE A 343 -8.81 -11.46 -16.75
C PHE A 343 -7.58 -10.90 -16.05
N SER A 344 -7.62 -9.64 -15.63
CA SER A 344 -6.62 -9.06 -14.73
C SER A 344 -7.14 -8.94 -13.30
N PHE A 345 -6.24 -8.93 -12.33
CA PHE A 345 -6.50 -8.56 -10.96
C PHE A 345 -5.35 -7.68 -10.47
N GLN A 346 -5.68 -6.59 -9.79
CA GLN A 346 -4.69 -5.71 -9.18
C GLN A 346 -5.26 -5.11 -7.88
N THR A 347 -4.41 -4.99 -6.88
CA THR A 347 -4.79 -4.51 -5.55
C THR A 347 -3.59 -3.85 -4.87
N PRO A 348 -3.77 -2.90 -3.92
CA PRO A 348 -2.66 -2.37 -3.12
C PRO A 348 -2.18 -3.35 -2.03
N TYR A 349 -2.94 -4.43 -1.80
CA TYR A 349 -2.63 -5.45 -0.79
C TYR A 349 -1.70 -6.54 -1.34
N VAL A 350 -0.98 -7.23 -0.46
CA VAL A 350 -0.16 -8.39 -0.87
C VAL A 350 -1.00 -9.65 -0.82
N ILE A 351 -1.00 -10.44 -1.90
CA ILE A 351 -1.65 -11.74 -1.96
C ILE A 351 -0.95 -12.66 -0.97
N ALA A 352 -1.73 -13.15 -0.02
CA ALA A 352 -1.26 -13.92 1.11
C ALA A 352 -1.46 -15.42 0.86
N ALA A 353 -1.02 -16.27 1.79
CA ALA A 353 -1.20 -17.71 1.68
C ALA A 353 -1.49 -18.35 3.04
N THR A 354 -2.16 -19.50 3.01
CA THR A 354 -2.08 -20.51 4.08
C THR A 354 -0.85 -21.39 3.81
N PRO A 355 0.16 -21.40 4.69
CA PRO A 355 1.31 -22.29 4.55
C PRO A 355 0.94 -23.77 4.61
N PRO A 356 1.72 -24.65 3.96
CA PRO A 356 1.54 -26.10 4.07
C PRO A 356 1.98 -26.69 5.43
N ASN A 357 2.62 -25.88 6.28
CA ASN A 357 3.19 -26.31 7.55
C ASN A 357 3.33 -25.12 8.54
N ASP A 358 3.66 -25.42 9.79
CA ASP A 358 3.78 -24.43 10.87
C ASP A 358 5.18 -23.79 10.99
N GLN A 359 6.06 -23.95 10.00
CA GLN A 359 7.39 -23.33 10.07
C GLN A 359 7.27 -21.80 10.09
N PRO A 360 8.20 -21.09 10.75
CA PRO A 360 8.16 -19.63 10.84
C PRO A 360 8.05 -18.91 9.49
N TRP A 361 8.55 -19.52 8.41
CA TRP A 361 8.54 -18.96 7.06
C TRP A 361 7.88 -19.89 6.03
N GLY A 362 6.95 -20.76 6.48
CA GLY A 362 6.26 -21.70 5.61
C GLY A 362 5.49 -21.05 4.44
N ILE A 363 5.24 -19.73 4.50
CA ILE A 363 4.67 -18.94 3.39
C ILE A 363 5.50 -19.03 2.09
N TYR A 364 6.79 -19.37 2.15
CA TYR A 364 7.62 -19.55 0.95
C TYR A 364 7.64 -20.99 0.42
N ASP A 365 7.19 -21.97 1.22
CA ASP A 365 7.24 -23.38 0.85
C ASP A 365 6.19 -23.69 -0.22
N ALA A 366 6.46 -24.68 -1.08
CA ALA A 366 5.47 -25.16 -2.04
C ALA A 366 4.32 -25.89 -1.35
N GLY A 367 3.12 -25.82 -1.92
CA GLY A 367 1.88 -26.36 -1.36
C GLY A 367 1.06 -25.33 -0.58
N CYS A 368 1.32 -24.03 -0.76
CA CYS A 368 0.46 -22.99 -0.17
C CYS A 368 -0.93 -23.00 -0.80
N THR A 369 -1.94 -22.60 -0.01
CA THR A 369 -3.35 -22.58 -0.43
C THR A 369 -4.05 -21.28 -0.03
N ASN A 370 -5.31 -21.11 -0.49
CA ASN A 370 -6.25 -20.05 -0.13
C ASN A 370 -5.92 -18.60 -0.56
N GLY A 371 -4.78 -18.35 -1.21
CA GLY A 371 -4.41 -17.05 -1.76
C GLY A 371 -5.11 -16.73 -3.08
N LEU A 372 -5.22 -17.70 -3.99
CA LEU A 372 -6.00 -17.60 -5.22
C LEU A 372 -6.69 -18.94 -5.53
N VAL A 373 -8.01 -18.97 -5.45
CA VAL A 373 -8.82 -20.17 -5.67
C VAL A 373 -9.88 -19.89 -6.72
N LEU A 374 -9.94 -20.75 -7.74
CA LEU A 374 -10.97 -20.77 -8.76
C LEU A 374 -11.96 -21.88 -8.44
N ASN A 375 -13.25 -21.62 -8.61
CA ASN A 375 -14.30 -22.64 -8.53
C ASN A 375 -15.23 -22.51 -9.73
N GLY A 376 -15.72 -23.61 -10.27
CA GLY A 376 -16.66 -23.63 -11.38
C GLY A 376 -16.52 -24.86 -12.28
N GLN A 377 -17.55 -25.11 -13.08
CA GLN A 377 -17.65 -26.21 -14.05
C GLN A 377 -17.12 -25.79 -15.42
N ALA A 378 -15.92 -25.20 -15.48
CA ALA A 378 -15.31 -24.83 -16.74
C ALA A 378 -14.25 -25.86 -17.15
N ASP A 379 -14.60 -26.78 -18.06
CA ASP A 379 -13.66 -27.76 -18.62
C ASP A 379 -12.66 -27.08 -19.59
N CYS A 380 -11.68 -26.39 -19.01
CA CYS A 380 -10.62 -25.70 -19.74
C CYS A 380 -9.34 -25.59 -18.90
N ASP A 381 -8.23 -25.38 -19.60
CA ASP A 381 -6.95 -25.07 -18.98
C ASP A 381 -6.90 -23.62 -18.53
N VAL A 382 -6.29 -23.38 -17.37
CA VAL A 382 -6.06 -22.04 -16.81
C VAL A 382 -4.57 -21.81 -16.60
N ALA A 383 -4.07 -20.64 -17.03
CA ALA A 383 -2.69 -20.21 -16.82
C ALA A 383 -2.63 -18.83 -16.12
N VAL A 384 -1.57 -18.61 -15.33
CA VAL A 384 -1.31 -17.35 -14.62
C VAL A 384 -0.12 -16.63 -15.23
N SER A 385 -0.16 -15.31 -15.23
CA SER A 385 0.99 -14.43 -15.46
C SER A 385 1.08 -13.39 -14.33
N THR A 386 2.29 -13.12 -13.85
CA THR A 386 2.58 -12.05 -12.87
C THR A 386 3.41 -10.91 -13.49
N ASP A 387 3.52 -10.89 -14.83
CA ASP A 387 4.31 -9.94 -15.62
C ASP A 387 3.53 -9.38 -16.82
N ALA A 388 2.22 -9.18 -16.64
CA ALA A 388 1.31 -8.62 -17.64
C ALA A 388 1.31 -9.39 -18.98
N GLY A 389 1.27 -10.72 -18.88
CA GLY A 389 1.14 -11.64 -20.01
C GLY A 389 2.41 -11.87 -20.82
N ARG A 390 3.57 -11.32 -20.40
CA ARG A 390 4.87 -11.54 -21.05
C ARG A 390 5.32 -12.99 -20.91
N THR A 391 5.15 -13.59 -19.75
CA THR A 391 5.34 -15.01 -19.50
C THR A 391 4.09 -15.63 -18.87
N TRP A 392 3.90 -16.93 -19.09
CA TRP A 392 2.77 -17.69 -18.56
C TRP A 392 3.30 -18.91 -17.84
N LEU A 393 2.83 -19.12 -16.61
CA LEU A 393 3.09 -20.33 -15.84
C LEU A 393 2.35 -21.52 -16.47
N THR A 394 2.77 -22.73 -16.10
CA THR A 394 2.20 -23.97 -16.62
C THR A 394 0.69 -24.01 -16.42
N SER A 395 -0.04 -24.21 -17.51
CA SER A 395 -1.49 -24.35 -17.49
C SER A 395 -1.92 -25.54 -16.63
N GLN A 396 -3.02 -25.39 -15.91
CA GLN A 396 -3.64 -26.45 -15.13
C GLN A 396 -5.14 -26.54 -15.46
N PRO A 397 -5.70 -27.75 -15.56
CA PRO A 397 -7.13 -27.91 -15.84
C PRO A 397 -7.97 -27.41 -14.67
N LEU A 398 -9.01 -26.63 -14.94
CA LEU A 398 -10.03 -26.30 -13.95
C LEU A 398 -11.11 -27.40 -13.97
N ILE A 399 -11.10 -28.28 -12.97
CA ILE A 399 -12.12 -29.32 -12.79
C ILE A 399 -12.73 -29.09 -11.41
N ASP A 400 -13.91 -28.45 -11.38
CA ASP A 400 -14.64 -28.00 -10.19
C ASP A 400 -13.92 -26.91 -9.36
N SER A 401 -12.65 -27.12 -9.00
CA SER A 401 -11.84 -26.18 -8.21
C SER A 401 -10.36 -26.25 -8.57
N LEU A 402 -9.66 -25.11 -8.51
CA LEU A 402 -8.24 -25.00 -8.78
C LEU A 402 -7.61 -23.94 -7.85
N ASP A 403 -6.62 -24.35 -7.05
CA ASP A 403 -5.85 -23.44 -6.19
C ASP A 403 -4.53 -23.08 -6.88
N LEU A 404 -4.34 -21.79 -7.16
CA LEU A 404 -3.19 -21.22 -7.84
C LEU A 404 -2.32 -20.38 -6.90
N THR A 405 -2.48 -20.53 -5.58
CA THR A 405 -1.82 -19.69 -4.57
C THR A 405 -0.31 -19.62 -4.72
N ASP A 406 0.36 -20.77 -4.94
CA ASP A 406 1.82 -20.81 -5.12
C ASP A 406 2.31 -19.97 -6.30
N GLN A 407 1.45 -19.71 -7.29
CA GLN A 407 1.78 -18.94 -8.48
C GLN A 407 1.71 -17.43 -8.27
N VAL A 408 1.00 -16.97 -7.22
CA VAL A 408 0.69 -15.55 -7.02
C VAL A 408 1.00 -15.01 -5.63
N LYS A 409 1.31 -15.85 -4.65
CA LYS A 409 1.63 -15.42 -3.28
C LYS A 409 2.80 -14.43 -3.27
N GLY A 410 2.69 -13.36 -2.49
CA GLY A 410 3.69 -12.30 -2.42
C GLY A 410 3.61 -11.24 -3.52
N HIS A 411 2.73 -11.41 -4.51
CA HIS A 411 2.44 -10.40 -5.53
C HIS A 411 1.22 -9.55 -5.14
N SER A 412 0.95 -8.50 -5.92
CA SER A 412 -0.22 -7.62 -5.76
C SER A 412 -1.08 -7.53 -7.02
N GLN A 413 -0.74 -8.33 -8.03
CA GLN A 413 -1.45 -8.41 -9.31
C GLN A 413 -1.20 -9.76 -9.99
N TYR A 414 -2.10 -10.16 -10.87
CA TYR A 414 -1.91 -11.27 -11.80
C TYR A 414 -2.86 -11.15 -12.99
N TRP A 415 -2.54 -11.86 -14.07
CA TRP A 415 -3.47 -12.15 -15.17
C TRP A 415 -3.81 -13.65 -15.19
N LEU A 416 -5.09 -13.95 -15.41
CA LEU A 416 -5.62 -15.32 -15.54
C LEU A 416 -6.13 -15.55 -16.95
N ARG A 417 -5.55 -16.52 -17.67
CA ARG A 417 -6.01 -16.94 -18.99
C ARG A 417 -6.77 -18.24 -18.89
N PHE A 418 -8.02 -18.22 -19.30
CA PHE A 418 -8.86 -19.40 -19.51
C PHE A 418 -8.76 -19.80 -20.98
N SER A 419 -8.28 -21.02 -21.26
CA SER A 419 -8.07 -21.55 -22.63
C SER A 419 -9.38 -22.02 -23.26
N CYS A 420 -10.41 -21.18 -23.20
CA CYS A 420 -11.66 -21.35 -23.93
C CYS A 420 -12.29 -19.98 -24.22
N ALA A 421 -13.15 -19.92 -25.25
CA ALA A 421 -13.95 -18.73 -25.53
C ALA A 421 -14.94 -18.43 -24.38
N ALA A 422 -15.27 -17.16 -24.18
CA ALA A 422 -16.21 -16.70 -23.16
C ALA A 422 -17.57 -17.43 -23.19
N ALA A 423 -18.05 -17.79 -24.38
CA ALA A 423 -19.31 -18.52 -24.54
C ALA A 423 -19.32 -19.88 -23.81
N LYS A 424 -18.16 -20.54 -23.66
CA LYS A 424 -18.04 -21.81 -22.91
C LYS A 424 -18.05 -21.62 -21.39
N LEU A 425 -17.78 -20.41 -20.92
CA LEU A 425 -17.79 -20.08 -19.50
C LEU A 425 -19.17 -19.67 -18.98
N ARG A 426 -20.17 -19.50 -19.86
CA ARG A 426 -21.49 -18.96 -19.51
C ARG A 426 -22.18 -19.70 -18.37
N ASP A 427 -22.18 -21.03 -18.44
CA ASP A 427 -22.86 -21.89 -17.46
C ASP A 427 -21.90 -22.47 -16.42
N SER A 428 -20.65 -22.00 -16.40
CA SER A 428 -19.60 -22.56 -15.53
C SER A 428 -19.75 -22.20 -14.05
N GLN A 429 -20.55 -21.18 -13.72
CA GLN A 429 -20.63 -20.63 -12.36
C GLN A 429 -19.25 -20.22 -11.81
N LEU A 430 -18.36 -19.78 -12.71
CA LEU A 430 -16.99 -19.40 -12.36
C LEU A 430 -16.97 -18.37 -11.23
N THR A 431 -16.20 -18.68 -10.20
CA THR A 431 -15.88 -17.78 -9.10
C THR A 431 -14.37 -17.72 -8.94
N ILE A 432 -13.80 -16.51 -8.94
CA ILE A 432 -12.39 -16.24 -8.71
C ILE A 432 -12.27 -15.60 -7.32
N ARG A 433 -11.60 -16.28 -6.38
CA ARG A 433 -11.37 -15.78 -5.01
C ARG A 433 -9.90 -15.48 -4.79
N THR A 434 -9.59 -14.27 -4.33
CA THR A 434 -8.23 -13.85 -3.97
C THR A 434 -8.19 -13.31 -2.56
N VAL A 435 -7.27 -13.81 -1.74
CA VAL A 435 -7.12 -13.36 -0.35
C VAL A 435 -5.77 -12.68 -0.15
N CYS A 436 -5.84 -11.47 0.38
CA CYS A 436 -4.68 -10.63 0.66
C CYS A 436 -4.56 -10.35 2.17
N GLN A 437 -3.37 -9.93 2.58
CA GLN A 437 -3.14 -9.39 3.92
C GLN A 437 -3.42 -7.88 3.94
N ALA A 438 -3.92 -7.37 5.08
CA ALA A 438 -4.09 -5.95 5.34
C ALA A 438 -3.63 -5.56 6.75
N ASN A 439 -3.38 -4.26 6.93
CA ASN A 439 -3.20 -3.65 8.24
C ASN A 439 -4.56 -3.47 8.94
N VAL A 440 -4.73 -4.11 10.09
CA VAL A 440 -5.96 -3.98 10.90
C VAL A 440 -6.21 -2.55 11.43
N ALA A 441 -5.17 -1.74 11.55
CA ALA A 441 -5.27 -0.40 12.12
C ALA A 441 -5.77 0.66 11.12
N VAL A 442 -5.80 0.36 9.81
CA VAL A 442 -6.33 1.28 8.79
C VAL A 442 -7.77 0.99 8.40
N LEU A 443 -8.37 -0.08 8.94
CA LEU A 443 -9.72 -0.50 8.60
C LEU A 443 -10.77 0.32 9.37
N PRO A 444 -11.90 0.68 8.74
CA PRO A 444 -12.96 1.49 9.36
C PRO A 444 -13.68 0.69 10.45
N ARG A 445 -13.43 1.00 11.73
CA ARG A 445 -14.11 0.33 12.86
C ARG A 445 -15.41 1.01 13.23
N LEU A 446 -16.36 0.22 13.72
CA LEU A 446 -17.51 0.73 14.44
C LEU A 446 -17.12 1.08 15.89
N LYS A 447 -17.79 2.05 16.49
CA LYS A 447 -17.62 2.45 17.89
C LYS A 447 -18.92 2.22 18.68
N ASP A 448 -18.80 2.29 20.00
CA ASP A 448 -19.94 2.22 20.91
C ASP A 448 -20.90 3.40 20.76
N ASN A 449 -22.18 3.15 21.04
CA ASN A 449 -23.26 4.13 21.16
C ASN A 449 -23.54 4.93 19.87
N GLY A 450 -23.63 4.23 18.76
CA GLY A 450 -23.89 4.80 17.44
C GLY A 450 -22.61 5.10 16.67
N THR A 451 -22.56 4.69 15.40
CA THR A 451 -21.46 4.99 14.48
C THR A 451 -21.98 5.73 13.25
N THR A 452 -21.26 6.78 12.84
CA THR A 452 -21.52 7.44 11.55
C THR A 452 -20.52 6.94 10.51
N VAL A 453 -21.04 6.39 9.42
CA VAL A 453 -20.30 5.91 8.26
C VAL A 453 -20.40 6.94 7.14
N GLN A 454 -19.26 7.31 6.55
CA GLN A 454 -19.13 8.16 5.38
C GLN A 454 -18.52 7.35 4.23
N TYR A 455 -18.91 7.69 3.01
CA TYR A 455 -18.49 7.01 1.80
C TYR A 455 -18.03 8.01 0.74
N ALA A 456 -16.98 7.63 0.02
CA ALA A 456 -16.59 8.29 -1.22
C ALA A 456 -16.04 7.25 -2.20
N ALA A 457 -16.25 7.48 -3.50
CA ALA A 457 -15.57 6.76 -4.56
C ALA A 457 -14.91 7.79 -5.48
N SER A 458 -13.61 7.64 -5.75
CA SER A 458 -12.90 8.59 -6.60
C SER A 458 -13.13 8.34 -8.09
N GLY A 459 -13.67 7.18 -8.47
CA GLY A 459 -13.80 6.76 -9.86
C GLY A 459 -12.45 6.51 -10.51
N GLN A 460 -11.46 6.07 -9.71
CA GLN A 460 -10.10 5.84 -10.18
C GLN A 460 -9.74 4.36 -10.14
N SER A 461 -8.89 3.96 -11.07
CA SER A 461 -8.21 2.67 -11.11
C SER A 461 -6.71 2.87 -11.35
N VAL A 462 -5.94 1.78 -11.33
CA VAL A 462 -4.48 1.84 -11.48
C VAL A 462 -4.00 0.84 -12.52
N LEU A 463 -3.22 1.28 -13.50
CA LEU A 463 -2.38 0.42 -14.34
C LEU A 463 -0.94 0.45 -13.82
N SER A 464 -0.39 -0.70 -13.44
CA SER A 464 0.95 -0.79 -12.84
C SER A 464 2.01 -1.35 -13.78
N MET A 465 3.18 -0.69 -13.82
CA MET A 465 4.41 -1.12 -14.48
C MET A 465 5.50 -1.46 -13.44
N GLY A 466 5.15 -2.27 -12.45
CA GLY A 466 5.97 -2.62 -11.28
C GLY A 466 5.10 -2.92 -10.05
N PRO A 467 5.67 -3.13 -8.85
CA PRO A 467 7.08 -2.97 -8.50
C PRO A 467 8.01 -4.09 -8.96
N GLU A 468 7.49 -5.29 -9.24
CA GLU A 468 8.33 -6.44 -9.57
C GLU A 468 9.15 -6.20 -10.83
N PHE A 469 10.43 -6.56 -10.77
CA PHE A 469 11.38 -6.35 -11.86
C PHE A 469 10.93 -6.96 -13.20
N GLU A 470 10.37 -8.17 -13.17
CA GLU A 470 9.89 -8.82 -14.40
C GLU A 470 8.62 -8.17 -14.96
N LEU A 471 7.74 -7.62 -14.11
CA LEU A 471 6.60 -6.82 -14.54
C LEU A 471 7.08 -5.51 -15.19
N ALA A 472 8.01 -4.79 -14.56
CA ALA A 472 8.54 -3.55 -15.12
C ALA A 472 9.24 -3.78 -16.47
N LYS A 473 9.93 -4.91 -16.65
CA LYS A 473 10.55 -5.29 -17.93
C LYS A 473 9.54 -5.46 -19.07
N THR A 474 8.30 -5.84 -18.80
CA THR A 474 7.26 -5.92 -19.84
C THR A 474 7.01 -4.58 -20.52
N PHE A 475 7.27 -3.49 -19.79
CA PHE A 475 7.07 -2.12 -20.29
C PHE A 475 8.38 -1.43 -20.71
N LEU A 476 9.54 -2.09 -20.62
CA LEU A 476 10.83 -1.50 -20.98
C LEU A 476 10.93 -1.30 -22.50
N THR A 477 11.08 -0.04 -22.95
CA THR A 477 11.18 0.29 -24.38
C THR A 477 12.48 0.97 -24.79
N ALA A 478 13.25 1.50 -23.85
CA ALA A 478 14.58 2.04 -24.10
C ALA A 478 15.44 2.04 -22.82
N GLY A 479 16.77 2.04 -22.99
CA GLY A 479 17.71 1.85 -21.88
C GLY A 479 17.63 0.42 -21.32
N ASP A 480 18.16 0.22 -20.11
CA ASP A 480 18.03 -1.05 -19.38
C ASP A 480 18.30 -0.84 -17.89
N PHE A 481 17.82 -1.76 -17.06
CA PHE A 481 18.22 -1.78 -15.66
C PHE A 481 19.72 -2.06 -15.53
N GLY A 482 20.36 -1.43 -14.55
CA GLY A 482 21.81 -1.37 -14.42
C GLY A 482 22.48 -0.28 -15.27
N GLN A 483 21.73 0.46 -16.09
CA GLN A 483 22.22 1.60 -16.87
C GLN A 483 21.82 2.95 -16.24
N PRO A 484 22.43 4.07 -16.66
CA PRO A 484 22.05 5.40 -16.17
C PRO A 484 20.77 5.98 -16.80
N ASN A 485 20.14 5.25 -17.71
CA ASN A 485 18.86 5.62 -18.30
C ASN A 485 17.95 4.39 -18.48
N VAL A 486 16.68 4.59 -18.22
CA VAL A 486 15.60 3.59 -18.37
C VAL A 486 14.36 4.31 -18.87
N THR A 487 13.62 3.71 -19.80
CA THR A 487 12.31 4.21 -20.24
C THR A 487 11.29 3.08 -20.23
N LEU A 488 10.18 3.30 -19.52
CA LEU A 488 9.01 2.44 -19.53
C LEU A 488 7.93 3.06 -20.44
N THR A 489 7.18 2.26 -21.19
CA THR A 489 6.04 2.72 -21.98
C THR A 489 4.83 1.83 -21.76
N ALA A 490 3.67 2.44 -21.53
CA ALA A 490 2.38 1.75 -21.51
C ALA A 490 1.39 2.44 -22.46
N VAL A 491 0.41 1.67 -22.94
CA VAL A 491 -0.72 2.18 -23.71
C VAL A 491 -1.97 1.92 -22.86
N PRO A 492 -2.51 2.93 -22.19
CA PRO A 492 -3.65 2.77 -21.29
C PRO A 492 -4.95 2.60 -22.09
N ASP A 493 -5.85 1.73 -21.62
CA ASP A 493 -7.19 1.55 -22.20
C ASP A 493 -8.18 2.62 -21.71
N ASN A 494 -7.85 3.28 -20.61
CA ASN A 494 -8.64 4.35 -20.01
C ASN A 494 -7.90 5.68 -20.04
N LYS A 495 -8.64 6.76 -19.78
CA LYS A 495 -8.06 8.10 -19.70
C LYS A 495 -7.15 8.17 -18.47
N THR A 496 -5.86 8.40 -18.70
CA THR A 496 -4.88 8.60 -17.63
C THR A 496 -4.91 10.04 -17.14
N ILE A 497 -5.00 10.22 -15.83
CA ILE A 497 -5.08 11.53 -15.17
C ILE A 497 -3.90 11.85 -14.25
N ARG A 498 -3.14 10.84 -13.83
CA ARG A 498 -1.95 11.03 -13.01
C ARG A 498 -0.95 9.91 -13.25
N ILE A 499 0.33 10.22 -13.11
CA ILE A 499 1.42 9.26 -13.14
C ILE A 499 2.11 9.31 -11.79
N HIS A 500 2.31 8.15 -11.15
CA HIS A 500 3.28 7.97 -10.07
C HIS A 500 4.47 7.21 -10.63
N ALA A 501 5.69 7.62 -10.29
CA ALA A 501 6.89 6.94 -10.76
C ALA A 501 7.96 6.92 -9.69
N ALA A 502 8.68 5.80 -9.59
CA ALA A 502 9.73 5.61 -8.62
C ALA A 502 10.89 4.81 -9.20
N ALA A 503 12.09 5.06 -8.71
CA ALA A 503 13.30 4.38 -9.13
C ALA A 503 14.24 4.12 -7.95
N HIS A 504 14.81 2.92 -7.94
CA HIS A 504 15.86 2.52 -7.03
C HIS A 504 17.21 2.76 -7.69
N VAL A 505 18.03 3.63 -7.09
CA VAL A 505 19.26 4.13 -7.71
C VAL A 505 20.48 3.78 -6.86
N ALA A 506 21.56 3.33 -7.51
CA ALA A 506 22.85 3.13 -6.86
C ALA A 506 23.57 4.48 -6.63
N SER A 507 23.10 5.26 -5.65
CA SER A 507 23.53 6.64 -5.38
C SER A 507 24.97 6.76 -4.86
N GLY A 508 25.49 5.72 -4.20
CA GLY A 508 26.86 5.64 -3.67
C GLY A 508 26.93 5.82 -2.15
N SER A 509 28.08 5.48 -1.55
CA SER A 509 28.34 5.63 -0.11
C SER A 509 29.63 6.44 0.12
N PRO A 510 29.55 7.73 0.50
CA PRO A 510 28.33 8.54 0.58
C PRO A 510 27.74 8.88 -0.81
N PRO A 511 26.44 9.22 -0.89
CA PRO A 511 25.85 9.78 -2.10
C PRO A 511 26.48 11.16 -2.40
N ASP A 512 26.69 11.45 -3.69
CA ASP A 512 27.16 12.77 -4.13
C ASP A 512 25.96 13.74 -4.23
N PRO A 513 25.89 14.78 -3.39
CA PRO A 513 24.76 15.70 -3.36
C PRO A 513 24.65 16.58 -4.62
N LYS A 514 25.64 16.55 -5.53
CA LYS A 514 25.61 17.29 -6.79
C LYS A 514 24.94 16.53 -7.93
N VAL A 515 24.75 15.22 -7.79
CA VAL A 515 24.08 14.41 -8.80
C VAL A 515 22.60 14.73 -8.81
N ARG A 516 22.09 15.07 -9.99
CA ARG A 516 20.68 15.38 -10.23
C ARG A 516 19.98 14.22 -10.91
N TYR A 517 18.91 13.75 -10.30
CA TYR A 517 18.04 12.72 -10.80
C TYR A 517 16.79 13.36 -11.41
N GLN A 518 16.32 12.78 -12.51
CA GLN A 518 15.15 13.25 -13.26
C GLN A 518 14.22 12.08 -13.51
N ILE A 519 12.92 12.34 -13.37
CA ILE A 519 11.87 11.48 -13.89
C ILE A 519 11.01 12.35 -14.79
N GLN A 520 10.78 11.91 -16.03
CA GLN A 520 10.04 12.68 -17.02
C GLN A 520 9.02 11.79 -17.71
N TYR A 521 7.96 12.39 -18.24
CA TYR A 521 7.01 11.69 -19.08
C TYR A 521 6.83 12.35 -20.45
N SER A 522 6.35 11.56 -21.40
CA SER A 522 6.02 11.93 -22.78
C SER A 522 4.75 11.19 -23.19
N HIS A 523 3.89 11.83 -23.98
CA HIS A 523 2.72 11.21 -24.59
C HIS A 523 2.62 11.55 -26.09
N ASP A 524 3.74 11.90 -26.70
CA ASP A 524 3.88 12.31 -28.11
C ASP A 524 5.05 11.61 -28.82
N ASP A 525 5.31 10.36 -28.41
CA ASP A 525 6.43 9.52 -28.88
C ASP A 525 7.82 10.12 -28.60
N GLY A 526 7.93 10.88 -27.52
CA GLY A 526 9.22 11.34 -26.99
C GLY A 526 9.68 12.65 -27.63
N LYS A 527 8.81 13.34 -28.35
CA LYS A 527 9.08 14.66 -28.96
C LYS A 527 9.15 15.72 -27.87
N THR A 528 8.28 15.65 -26.87
CA THR A 528 8.31 16.53 -25.70
C THR A 528 8.38 15.73 -24.40
N TRP A 529 9.20 16.21 -23.47
CA TRP A 529 9.38 15.59 -22.15
C TRP A 529 9.02 16.59 -21.07
N ARG A 530 8.09 16.19 -20.19
CA ARG A 530 7.61 16.98 -19.07
C ARG A 530 8.10 16.38 -17.76
N PRO A 531 8.48 17.20 -16.77
CA PRO A 531 9.00 16.67 -15.51
C PRO A 531 7.89 16.04 -14.67
N ILE A 532 8.18 14.86 -14.12
CA ILE A 532 7.55 14.33 -12.90
C ILE A 532 8.41 14.75 -11.70
N VAL A 533 9.72 14.55 -11.83
CA VAL A 533 10.73 14.95 -10.85
C VAL A 533 11.81 15.73 -11.58
N ALA A 534 12.14 16.92 -11.08
CA ALA A 534 13.13 17.80 -11.68
C ALA A 534 14.29 18.08 -10.72
N ASP A 535 15.53 17.89 -11.18
CA ASP A 535 16.77 18.22 -10.47
C ASP A 535 16.86 17.68 -9.04
N TRP A 536 16.30 16.49 -8.79
CA TRP A 536 16.28 15.89 -7.47
C TRP A 536 17.69 15.51 -7.03
N THR A 537 18.05 15.80 -5.78
CA THR A 537 19.38 15.50 -5.21
C THR A 537 19.24 14.68 -3.94
N VAL A 538 20.30 14.03 -3.48
CA VAL A 538 20.32 13.38 -2.16
C VAL A 538 21.04 14.33 -1.19
N PRO A 539 20.31 15.16 -0.41
CA PRO A 539 20.96 16.16 0.42
C PRO A 539 21.67 15.49 1.60
N ARG A 540 22.85 16.00 1.93
CA ARG A 540 23.60 15.65 3.13
C ARG A 540 23.53 16.85 4.09
N ARG A 541 23.13 16.64 5.33
CA ARG A 541 22.78 17.73 6.26
C ARG A 541 23.36 17.46 7.65
N GLY A 542 23.94 18.50 8.26
CA GLY A 542 24.41 18.44 9.64
C GLY A 542 25.57 17.46 9.83
N ILE A 543 25.61 16.84 11.02
CA ILE A 543 26.63 15.85 11.38
C ILE A 543 26.19 14.47 10.86
N GLU A 544 27.06 13.86 10.08
CA GLU A 544 26.83 12.57 9.43
C GLU A 544 27.61 11.45 10.14
N PRO A 545 27.10 10.21 10.12
CA PRO A 545 27.86 9.08 10.61
C PRO A 545 28.91 8.65 9.58
N ASN A 546 29.74 7.66 9.94
CA ASN A 546 30.87 7.23 9.11
C ASN A 546 30.45 6.39 7.88
N ASP A 547 29.25 5.83 7.87
CA ASP A 547 28.76 4.95 6.79
C ASP A 547 27.39 5.41 6.26
N PHE A 548 27.10 5.02 5.02
CA PHE A 548 25.89 5.40 4.30
C PHE A 548 25.32 4.19 3.57
N TRP A 549 23.99 4.15 3.50
CA TRP A 549 23.33 3.27 2.56
C TRP A 549 23.64 3.71 1.13
N SER A 550 24.17 2.79 0.33
CA SER A 550 24.73 3.08 -1.00
C SER A 550 23.67 3.25 -2.11
N GLN A 551 22.40 3.28 -1.71
CA GLN A 551 21.25 3.36 -2.59
C GLN A 551 20.30 4.46 -2.10
N SER A 552 19.48 4.98 -2.99
CA SER A 552 18.45 5.97 -2.68
C SER A 552 17.28 5.80 -3.62
N LEU A 553 16.10 6.22 -3.18
CA LEU A 553 14.90 6.23 -3.99
C LEU A 553 14.68 7.63 -4.57
N CYS A 554 14.36 7.68 -5.86
CA CYS A 554 13.89 8.89 -6.54
C CYS A 554 12.45 8.62 -6.97
N TYR A 555 11.50 9.47 -6.58
CA TYR A 555 10.09 9.25 -6.87
C TYR A 555 9.32 10.57 -6.94
N GLY A 556 8.16 10.54 -7.58
CA GLY A 556 7.24 11.67 -7.64
C GLY A 556 5.97 11.36 -8.41
N GLU A 557 5.15 12.38 -8.56
CA GLU A 557 3.87 12.30 -9.25
C GLU A 557 3.65 13.50 -10.16
N ALA A 558 2.86 13.31 -11.22
CA ALA A 558 2.45 14.38 -12.12
C ALA A 558 1.01 14.19 -12.57
N ASP A 559 0.22 15.26 -12.49
CA ASP A 559 -1.09 15.31 -13.15
C ASP A 559 -0.91 15.36 -14.67
N VAL A 560 -1.69 14.53 -15.36
CA VAL A 560 -1.67 14.42 -16.82
C VAL A 560 -3.10 14.38 -17.35
N GLN A 561 -3.27 14.50 -18.65
CA GLN A 561 -4.54 14.28 -19.32
C GLN A 561 -4.22 13.59 -20.64
N VAL A 562 -4.21 12.26 -20.62
CA VAL A 562 -3.88 11.44 -21.79
C VAL A 562 -5.07 10.56 -22.11
N ASP A 563 -5.54 10.65 -23.34
CA ASP A 563 -6.70 9.89 -23.80
C ASP A 563 -6.34 8.39 -23.97
N PRO A 564 -7.34 7.49 -23.87
CA PRO A 564 -7.17 6.07 -24.17
C PRO A 564 -6.40 5.79 -25.46
N GLY A 565 -5.59 4.74 -25.46
CA GLY A 565 -4.84 4.28 -26.63
C GLY A 565 -3.62 5.13 -27.01
N GLN A 566 -3.33 6.22 -26.30
CA GLN A 566 -2.13 7.02 -26.52
C GLN A 566 -0.96 6.49 -25.69
N PRO A 567 0.19 6.14 -26.29
CA PRO A 567 1.35 5.69 -25.54
C PRO A 567 1.86 6.75 -24.57
N ILE A 568 2.13 6.35 -23.33
CA ILE A 568 2.78 7.17 -22.31
C ILE A 568 4.16 6.58 -22.03
N GLN A 569 5.20 7.37 -22.23
CA GLN A 569 6.59 7.00 -21.95
C GLN A 569 7.05 7.69 -20.68
N ILE A 570 7.69 6.96 -19.76
CA ILE A 570 8.27 7.46 -18.51
C ILE A 570 9.76 7.18 -18.53
N ARG A 571 10.58 8.22 -18.47
CA ARG A 571 12.04 8.15 -18.57
C ARG A 571 12.71 8.57 -17.27
N PHE A 572 13.67 7.76 -16.85
CA PHE A 572 14.52 7.97 -15.69
C PHE A 572 15.95 8.28 -16.16
N THR A 573 16.53 9.41 -15.74
CA THR A 573 17.90 9.80 -16.10
C THR A 573 18.61 10.48 -14.93
N ASN A 574 19.94 10.52 -14.94
CA ASN A 574 20.71 11.33 -14.00
C ASN A 574 22.01 11.82 -14.64
N ASP A 575 22.55 12.94 -14.15
CA ASP A 575 23.78 13.55 -14.68
C ASP A 575 25.08 13.01 -14.06
N GLY A 576 24.97 12.09 -13.10
CA GLY A 576 26.09 11.47 -12.39
C GLY A 576 26.51 10.09 -12.90
N GLY A 577 25.87 9.58 -13.98
CA GLY A 577 26.13 8.24 -14.51
C GLY A 577 25.77 7.10 -13.54
N LYS A 578 24.91 7.36 -12.55
CA LYS A 578 24.45 6.38 -11.56
C LYS A 578 23.51 5.37 -12.19
N ARG A 579 23.60 4.11 -11.79
CA ARG A 579 22.80 3.02 -12.34
C ARG A 579 21.41 2.99 -11.70
N TYR A 580 20.37 2.87 -12.52
CA TYR A 580 19.02 2.54 -12.07
C TYR A 580 18.90 1.02 -11.91
N LEU A 581 18.71 0.55 -10.68
CA LEU A 581 18.66 -0.88 -10.35
C LEU A 581 17.28 -1.48 -10.63
N ARG A 582 16.23 -0.70 -10.36
CA ARG A 582 14.82 -1.01 -10.59
C ARG A 582 14.08 0.31 -10.80
N ALA A 583 13.01 0.29 -11.58
CA ALA A 583 12.09 1.41 -11.71
C ALA A 583 10.68 0.88 -11.90
N GLU A 584 9.70 1.71 -11.54
CA GLU A 584 8.29 1.45 -11.70
C GLU A 584 7.53 2.73 -12.00
N ALA A 585 6.37 2.56 -12.63
CA ALA A 585 5.42 3.62 -12.83
C ALA A 585 3.99 3.08 -12.70
N HIS A 586 3.07 3.92 -12.27
CA HIS A 586 1.66 3.60 -12.12
C HIS A 586 0.84 4.73 -12.74
N LEU A 587 -0.07 4.36 -13.65
CA LEU A 587 -0.99 5.30 -14.25
C LEU A 587 -2.29 5.25 -13.46
N ILE A 588 -2.74 6.40 -12.96
CA ILE A 588 -4.08 6.55 -12.40
C ILE A 588 -5.02 6.88 -13.53
N GLU A 589 -6.05 6.06 -13.68
CA GLU A 589 -7.01 6.14 -14.77
C GLU A 589 -8.41 6.47 -14.23
N TYR A 590 -9.27 7.08 -15.05
CA TYR A 590 -10.69 7.15 -14.74
C TYR A 590 -11.38 5.82 -15.06
N SER A 591 -12.10 5.26 -14.09
CA SER A 591 -13.07 4.20 -14.36
C SER A 591 -14.28 4.80 -15.09
N SER A 592 -14.76 4.14 -16.15
CA SER A 592 -15.71 4.71 -17.11
C SER A 592 -17.09 5.08 -16.53
N LEU A 593 -17.46 4.55 -15.37
CA LEU A 593 -18.65 4.89 -14.58
C LEU A 593 -18.41 4.53 -13.08
N ASN A 594 -19.28 5.03 -12.19
CA ASN A 594 -19.32 4.66 -10.77
C ASN A 594 -20.69 4.08 -10.45
N ASP A 595 -20.80 2.76 -10.42
CA ASP A 595 -21.98 2.09 -9.87
C ASP A 595 -22.12 2.44 -8.37
N PRO A 596 -23.36 2.59 -7.87
CA PRO A 596 -23.61 2.63 -6.43
C PRO A 596 -22.93 1.45 -5.75
N VAL A 597 -22.48 1.61 -4.53
CA VAL A 597 -21.85 0.52 -3.77
C VAL A 597 -22.71 0.15 -2.59
N LYS A 598 -23.02 -1.14 -2.48
CA LYS A 598 -23.60 -1.70 -1.27
C LYS A 598 -22.48 -1.98 -0.29
N VAL A 599 -22.59 -1.39 0.90
CA VAL A 599 -21.70 -1.62 2.03
C VAL A 599 -22.45 -2.42 3.07
N THR A 600 -21.84 -3.49 3.58
CA THR A 600 -22.39 -4.31 4.65
C THR A 600 -21.42 -4.40 5.81
N TYR A 601 -21.90 -4.14 7.03
CA TYR A 601 -21.16 -4.36 8.27
C TYR A 601 -21.71 -5.56 9.02
N ASP A 602 -20.82 -6.27 9.69
CA ASP A 602 -21.11 -7.36 10.61
C ASP A 602 -20.36 -7.12 11.92
N TRP A 603 -21.10 -7.13 13.03
CA TRP A 603 -20.54 -6.83 14.35
C TRP A 603 -21.29 -7.53 15.47
N THR A 604 -20.65 -7.61 16.63
CA THR A 604 -21.30 -7.93 17.90
C THR A 604 -21.23 -6.70 18.80
N ASP A 605 -22.24 -6.51 19.63
CA ASP A 605 -22.23 -5.55 20.74
C ASP A 605 -22.99 -6.16 21.94
N SER A 606 -23.23 -5.38 22.99
CA SER A 606 -23.90 -5.83 24.21
C SER A 606 -25.33 -6.35 24.03
N ILE A 607 -25.98 -6.13 22.88
CA ILE A 607 -27.32 -6.65 22.58
C ILE A 607 -27.32 -7.86 21.64
N GLY A 608 -26.17 -8.23 21.07
CA GLY A 608 -26.01 -9.46 20.28
C GLY A 608 -25.25 -9.26 18.98
N ASN A 609 -25.49 -10.17 18.02
CA ASN A 609 -24.90 -10.12 16.68
C ASN A 609 -25.79 -9.34 15.74
N HIS A 610 -25.18 -8.55 14.86
CA HIS A 610 -25.86 -7.70 13.91
C HIS A 610 -25.20 -7.77 12.55
N GLN A 611 -26.03 -7.55 11.53
CA GLN A 611 -25.59 -7.30 10.18
C GLN A 611 -26.51 -6.28 9.54
N GLN A 612 -25.93 -5.26 8.90
CA GLN A 612 -26.72 -4.23 8.23
C GLN A 612 -26.02 -3.79 6.95
N SER A 613 -26.83 -3.49 5.93
CA SER A 613 -26.35 -2.99 4.64
C SER A 613 -26.91 -1.60 4.32
N HIS A 614 -26.15 -0.83 3.56
CA HIS A 614 -26.56 0.44 2.98
C HIS A 614 -26.03 0.57 1.55
N VAL A 615 -26.84 1.11 0.64
CA VAL A 615 -26.42 1.37 -0.76
C VAL A 615 -26.09 2.84 -0.91
N PHE A 616 -24.80 3.13 -1.10
CA PHE A 616 -24.33 4.49 -1.37
C PHE A 616 -24.43 4.79 -2.87
N GLY A 617 -25.49 5.51 -3.24
CA GLY A 617 -25.59 6.18 -4.55
C GLY A 617 -25.04 7.62 -4.55
N SER A 618 -24.65 8.13 -3.39
CA SER A 618 -24.08 9.47 -3.15
C SER A 618 -23.24 9.46 -1.86
N SER A 619 -22.62 10.59 -1.51
CA SER A 619 -21.79 10.76 -0.30
C SER A 619 -22.58 11.04 0.99
N ALA A 620 -23.89 10.77 1.02
CA ALA A 620 -24.69 10.96 2.22
C ALA A 620 -24.22 10.02 3.36
N PRO A 621 -24.15 10.49 4.61
CA PRO A 621 -23.73 9.67 5.73
C PRO A 621 -24.78 8.61 6.08
N TRP A 622 -24.33 7.46 6.57
CA TRP A 622 -25.16 6.38 7.10
C TRP A 622 -24.92 6.22 8.60
N HIS A 623 -26.00 6.20 9.39
CA HIS A 623 -25.93 5.95 10.82
C HIS A 623 -26.22 4.47 11.14
N LEU A 624 -25.37 3.87 11.97
CA LEU A 624 -25.49 2.54 12.53
C LEU A 624 -25.77 2.65 14.03
N ASP A 625 -26.88 2.10 14.50
CA ASP A 625 -27.30 2.12 15.91
C ASP A 625 -26.56 1.01 16.70
N THR A 626 -25.29 1.23 17.02
CA THR A 626 -24.48 0.31 17.83
C THR A 626 -24.70 0.50 19.33
N ALA A 627 -24.66 -0.59 20.11
CA ALA A 627 -24.69 -0.53 21.58
C ALA A 627 -23.28 -0.35 22.19
N SER A 628 -23.04 -0.84 23.41
CA SER A 628 -21.69 -0.88 24.03
C SER A 628 -20.90 -2.13 23.65
N ASP A 629 -19.60 -2.13 23.89
CA ASP A 629 -18.71 -3.29 23.71
C ASP A 629 -18.66 -3.78 22.25
N VAL A 630 -18.66 -2.83 21.31
CA VAL A 630 -18.72 -3.11 19.88
C VAL A 630 -17.45 -3.82 19.40
N LEU A 631 -17.65 -4.93 18.71
CA LEU A 631 -16.63 -5.67 17.98
C LEU A 631 -17.03 -5.80 16.52
N THR A 632 -16.38 -5.04 15.65
CA THR A 632 -16.52 -5.19 14.19
C THR A 632 -15.82 -6.47 13.73
N HIS A 633 -16.54 -7.36 13.06
CA HIS A 633 -15.99 -8.60 12.52
C HIS A 633 -15.46 -8.40 11.10
N TRP A 634 -16.32 -7.84 10.24
CA TRP A 634 -15.96 -7.51 8.88
C TRP A 634 -16.80 -6.36 8.29
N VAL A 635 -16.26 -5.76 7.22
CA VAL A 635 -16.98 -4.86 6.32
C VAL A 635 -16.82 -5.36 4.89
N GLU A 636 -17.89 -5.32 4.10
CA GLU A 636 -17.91 -5.74 2.71
C GLU A 636 -18.44 -4.62 1.80
N MET A 637 -17.82 -4.47 0.63
CA MET A 637 -18.25 -3.60 -0.44
C MET A 637 -18.49 -4.40 -1.71
N GLU A 638 -19.60 -4.15 -2.39
CA GLU A 638 -19.93 -4.72 -3.70
C GLU A 638 -20.62 -3.66 -4.59
N PRO A 639 -20.27 -3.53 -5.88
CA PRO A 639 -21.04 -2.72 -6.81
C PRO A 639 -22.49 -3.21 -6.86
N PHE A 640 -23.42 -2.26 -6.85
CA PHE A 640 -24.86 -2.47 -6.86
C PHE A 640 -25.44 -1.81 -8.12
N PRO A 641 -25.52 -2.56 -9.24
CA PRO A 641 -25.97 -2.02 -10.52
C PRO A 641 -27.36 -1.39 -10.39
N LYS A 642 -27.56 -0.24 -11.03
CA LYS A 642 -28.89 0.34 -11.17
C LYS A 642 -29.71 -0.56 -12.09
N GLN A 643 -30.80 -1.14 -11.56
CA GLN A 643 -31.77 -1.93 -12.32
C GLN A 643 -32.50 -1.08 -13.38
#